data_AF-F4HNZ9-F1
#
_entry.id   AF-F4HNZ9-F1
#
_cell.length_a   1.000
_cell.length_b   1.000
_cell.length_c   1.000
_cell.angle_alpha   90.00
_cell.angle_beta   90.00
_cell.angle_gamma   90.00
#
_symmetry.space_group_name_H-M   'P 1'
#
loop_
_entity.id
_entity.type
_entity.pdbx_description
1 polymer ?
#
loop_
_entity_poly.entity_id
_entity_poly.type
_entity_poly.pdbx_seq_one_letter_code
_entity_poly.pdbx_strand_id
1 'polypeptide(L)'
;MELQRKVAEAIHVLNHDPESSNRVAANQWLVQFQLTPAAWDVSTSLLTSPIVSLFDLQFFAAQILRRKIQNEASNLQSTAKDALLNALLLAAKRYSSGVPQLLTQICLALSALLLHSDPYSKPFDKLMFALQNLQAHDDGNVVLLELLTVLPEEISDTRHFSHHSDLRQELLSHTSMVLDFLLQQSENQFVSPLYPHDNNRKILRCLLSWVRAGCFSEIPQGAVPSHPLLNYVFNALQGTTFDLAIEVLVELVTRHEDLPQVLLYKVQFLRDTLLKPALINADLKIISGLACLMSEIGQAAPCLIVEASSEALILTDAILSCVTFPSEDWEIADSTVQFWSTFATYILSLGGNRQNDRTRVKDTFLPVFSALVDALVLRAQVDEFTSSDESPGLDLPDGLLHFRNNLLELLVDICQLLHPTTFVSKLFFGGVPSSSVSMPLREIEAKLFALTAVSEIILQEGEAFDFALIMQLVSAFSVRPSSELKGFISVVYRSLADVVGSYSRWISVFPSNARPLLLFLAGGISEPICSHACASALRKICEDAPAVIQETSNLDILMWIGECLEQWDLTLEDEEEVITAITVILGSVANKELQNKLLTQLLSSSYGVLSKLVDEDAESSGRQSPATYTRMLSSVTRGLYRIGTVFSHLATSLPSVPVADGPILSLLTVFWPILEKLFRSEHMESGSLAAAACRALSVAVQSSGEHFMLLLPSVLDCLSRNFLSFQSQECYIRTACVIAEEFCHKEEYGSLFITTFERFTQASSLMGINSSYICDQEPDLVEAYVNFASALIRSCHKELLGTSGTLLEISFHKAAICCTAMHRGAALAAMSYLSGFLEVSLSSMIETVNSISDGSFSVVSVQVVSHCGEGLLSNLVYALLGVAAMSRVHKCSTILQQLAAICSLCERTSWKGMLCWKSLQGWLNSAVWALPSEYLKQGEAESIVREWSEALGGAGIDYLENKSCNFGSNNSSGGHMQGKHGRTLKRLVRDFADSHRNDPNPNII
;
A
#
# COMPACT_ATOMS: atom_id res chain seq x y z
N MET A 1 29.23 -38.41 24.10
CA MET A 1 28.31 -39.55 23.90
C MET A 1 26.96 -39.37 24.61
N GLU A 2 26.91 -39.03 25.91
CA GLU A 2 25.60 -38.91 26.59
C GLU A 2 24.68 -37.84 25.98
N LEU A 3 25.21 -36.67 25.63
CA LEU A 3 24.43 -35.59 25.03
C LEU A 3 23.89 -35.94 23.63
N GLN A 4 24.66 -36.65 22.81
CA GLN A 4 24.22 -37.17 21.51
C GLN A 4 23.01 -38.11 21.63
N ARG A 5 23.01 -38.96 22.67
CA ARG A 5 21.89 -39.85 22.96
C ARG A 5 20.63 -39.07 23.35
N LYS A 6 20.78 -38.02 24.18
CA LYS A 6 19.65 -37.13 24.55
C LYS A 6 19.07 -36.39 23.36
N VAL A 7 19.92 -35.90 22.45
CA VAL A 7 19.46 -35.26 21.20
C VAL A 7 18.71 -36.26 20.32
N ALA A 8 19.22 -37.48 20.17
CA ALA A 8 18.54 -38.54 19.42
C ALA A 8 17.18 -38.92 20.02
N GLU A 9 17.10 -39.05 21.35
CA GLU A 9 15.84 -39.31 22.07
C GLU A 9 14.84 -38.16 21.89
N ALA A 10 15.27 -36.90 22.04
CA ALA A 10 14.41 -35.74 21.87
C ALA A 10 13.86 -35.59 20.45
N ILE A 11 14.66 -35.87 19.41
CA ILE A 11 14.18 -35.88 18.01
C ILE A 11 13.19 -37.00 17.77
N HIS A 12 13.46 -38.20 18.31
CA HIS A 12 12.53 -39.32 18.19
C HIS A 12 11.19 -38.99 18.87
N VAL A 13 11.21 -38.34 20.05
CA VAL A 13 9.98 -37.87 20.71
C VAL A 13 9.28 -36.80 19.85
N LEU A 14 10.01 -35.82 19.33
CA LEU A 14 9.45 -34.77 18.49
C LEU A 14 8.71 -35.32 17.25
N ASN A 15 9.29 -36.32 16.58
CA ASN A 15 8.77 -36.84 15.31
C ASN A 15 7.76 -38.00 15.48
N HIS A 16 7.83 -38.76 16.58
CA HIS A 16 7.10 -40.04 16.70
C HIS A 16 6.28 -40.20 17.99
N ASP A 17 6.39 -39.30 18.97
CA ASP A 17 5.58 -39.41 20.18
C ASP A 17 4.10 -39.09 19.90
N PRO A 18 3.14 -39.92 20.34
CA PRO A 18 1.72 -39.66 20.11
C PRO A 18 1.19 -38.44 20.89
N GLU A 19 1.79 -38.08 22.02
CA GLU A 19 1.30 -37.02 22.91
C GLU A 19 1.85 -35.64 22.51
N SER A 20 0.97 -34.65 22.30
CA SER A 20 1.39 -33.30 21.89
C SER A 20 2.21 -32.57 22.96
N SER A 21 1.95 -32.83 24.24
CA SER A 21 2.70 -32.31 25.39
C SER A 21 4.18 -32.70 25.34
N ASN A 22 4.47 -33.98 25.07
CA ASN A 22 5.82 -34.51 24.95
C ASN A 22 6.55 -33.93 23.74
N ARG A 23 5.86 -33.80 22.59
CA ARG A 23 6.43 -33.15 21.39
C ARG A 23 6.79 -31.68 21.65
N VAL A 24 5.94 -30.93 22.36
CA VAL A 24 6.23 -29.54 22.74
C VAL A 24 7.41 -29.45 23.70
N ALA A 25 7.47 -30.32 24.71
CA ALA A 25 8.59 -30.35 25.66
C ALA A 25 9.92 -30.71 24.97
N ALA A 26 9.90 -31.70 24.07
CA ALA A 26 11.06 -32.06 23.24
C ALA A 26 11.51 -30.90 22.34
N ASN A 27 10.57 -30.21 21.68
CA ASN A 27 10.88 -29.03 20.87
C ASN A 27 11.51 -27.90 21.70
N GLN A 28 10.93 -27.57 22.86
CA GLN A 28 11.48 -26.55 23.76
C GLN A 28 12.91 -26.89 24.21
N TRP A 29 13.16 -28.16 24.56
CA TRP A 29 14.50 -28.61 24.91
C TRP A 29 15.47 -28.50 23.73
N LEU A 30 15.05 -28.89 22.52
CA LEU A 30 15.87 -28.79 21.31
C LEU A 30 16.18 -27.31 20.94
N VAL A 31 15.23 -26.40 21.12
CA VAL A 31 15.44 -24.95 20.95
C VAL A 31 16.47 -24.43 21.94
N GLN A 32 16.37 -24.81 23.22
CA GLN A 32 17.37 -24.42 24.22
C GLN A 32 18.74 -25.02 23.91
N PHE A 33 18.79 -26.28 23.46
CA PHE A 33 20.02 -26.94 23.03
C PHE A 33 20.70 -26.19 21.87
N GLN A 34 19.95 -25.69 20.89
CA GLN A 34 20.49 -24.92 19.75
C GLN A 34 21.29 -23.68 20.18
N LEU A 35 20.91 -23.05 21.30
CA LEU A 35 21.59 -21.87 21.85
C LEU A 35 22.87 -22.23 22.63
N THR A 36 23.08 -23.50 22.98
CA THR A 36 24.26 -23.92 23.74
C THR A 36 25.51 -24.01 22.85
N PRO A 37 26.72 -23.79 23.41
CA PRO A 37 27.97 -24.01 22.67
C PRO A 37 28.18 -25.48 22.30
N ALA A 38 27.61 -26.43 23.05
CA ALA A 38 27.72 -27.86 22.78
C ALA A 38 27.04 -28.29 21.46
N ALA A 39 26.12 -27.47 20.93
CA ALA A 39 25.45 -27.74 19.66
C ALA A 39 26.42 -27.79 18.47
N TRP A 40 27.55 -27.06 18.53
CA TRP A 40 28.60 -27.10 17.50
C TRP A 40 29.22 -28.50 17.38
N ASP A 41 29.77 -29.01 18.49
CA ASP A 41 30.50 -30.28 18.53
C ASP A 41 29.58 -31.49 18.28
N VAL A 42 28.39 -31.47 18.88
CA VAL A 42 27.42 -32.56 18.74
C VAL A 42 26.97 -32.69 17.29
N SER A 43 26.57 -31.59 16.66
CA SER A 43 26.07 -31.61 15.29
C SER A 43 27.16 -31.98 14.29
N THR A 44 28.39 -31.46 14.49
CA THR A 44 29.55 -31.82 13.66
C THR A 44 29.88 -33.31 13.77
N SER A 45 29.85 -33.87 14.99
CA SER A 45 30.11 -35.29 15.21
C SER A 45 29.00 -36.19 14.64
N LEU A 46 27.73 -35.77 14.69
CA LEU A 46 26.61 -36.52 14.11
C LEU A 46 26.71 -36.62 12.58
N LEU A 47 27.21 -35.59 11.90
CA LEU A 47 27.38 -35.59 10.45
C LEU A 47 28.62 -36.36 9.99
N THR A 48 29.71 -36.32 10.76
CA THR A 48 31.01 -36.91 10.36
C THR A 48 31.19 -38.36 10.83
N SER A 49 30.46 -38.81 11.85
CA SER A 49 30.60 -40.16 12.42
C SER A 49 30.01 -41.24 11.50
N PRO A 50 30.72 -42.36 11.29
CA PRO A 50 30.20 -43.47 10.50
C PRO A 50 29.06 -44.26 11.15
N ILE A 51 28.83 -44.07 12.46
CA ILE A 51 28.03 -44.97 13.31
C ILE A 51 26.54 -44.58 13.36
N VAL A 52 26.19 -43.35 12.99
CA VAL A 52 24.83 -42.82 13.12
C VAL A 52 24.08 -43.00 11.80
N SER A 53 22.97 -43.75 11.80
CA SER A 53 22.20 -44.10 10.59
C SER A 53 20.76 -43.54 10.53
N LEU A 54 20.36 -42.69 11.48
CA LEU A 54 19.01 -42.08 11.50
C LEU A 54 18.99 -40.77 10.69
N PHE A 55 18.21 -40.73 9.61
CA PHE A 55 18.05 -39.57 8.74
C PHE A 55 17.62 -38.32 9.51
N ASP A 56 16.58 -38.41 10.36
CA ASP A 56 16.05 -37.28 11.14
C ASP A 56 17.12 -36.60 12.01
N LEU A 57 18.01 -37.41 12.60
CA LEU A 57 19.09 -36.93 13.46
C LEU A 57 20.20 -36.24 12.64
N GLN A 58 20.51 -36.78 11.46
CA GLN A 58 21.49 -36.17 10.53
C GLN A 58 20.94 -34.86 9.94
N PHE A 59 19.68 -34.85 9.52
CA PHE A 59 19.03 -33.67 8.97
C PHE A 59 18.95 -32.53 9.99
N PHE A 60 18.55 -32.85 11.22
CA PHE A 60 18.56 -31.89 12.31
C PHE A 60 19.96 -31.35 12.61
N ALA A 61 20.98 -32.21 12.62
CA ALA A 61 22.38 -31.78 12.82
C ALA A 61 22.84 -30.80 11.72
N ALA A 62 22.51 -31.06 10.45
CA ALA A 62 22.81 -30.14 9.35
C ALA A 62 22.07 -28.80 9.50
N GLN A 63 20.79 -28.82 9.87
CA GLN A 63 19.98 -27.62 10.07
C GLN A 63 20.48 -26.76 11.24
N ILE A 64 20.86 -27.38 12.36
CA ILE A 64 21.47 -26.65 13.49
C ILE A 64 22.76 -25.98 13.07
N LEU A 65 23.66 -26.71 12.40
CA LEU A 65 24.94 -26.13 11.98
C LEU A 65 24.72 -24.94 11.06
N ARG A 66 23.85 -25.06 10.05
CA ARG A 66 23.49 -23.93 9.19
C ARG A 66 23.03 -22.72 10.01
N ARG A 67 22.08 -22.90 10.92
CA ARG A 67 21.51 -21.81 11.74
C ARG A 67 22.55 -21.17 12.67
N LYS A 68 23.40 -21.98 13.31
CA LYS A 68 24.48 -21.47 14.17
C LYS A 68 25.54 -20.73 13.37
N ILE A 69 25.86 -21.19 12.16
CA ILE A 69 26.77 -20.48 11.26
C ILE A 69 26.15 -19.13 10.88
N GLN A 70 24.88 -19.10 10.47
CA GLN A 70 24.19 -17.85 10.09
C GLN A 70 24.14 -16.81 11.22
N ASN A 71 24.02 -17.25 12.48
CA ASN A 71 23.81 -16.33 13.62
C ASN A 71 25.08 -16.02 14.42
N GLU A 72 26.01 -16.96 14.54
CA GLU A 72 27.12 -16.92 15.50
C GLU A 72 28.51 -17.06 14.83
N ALA A 73 28.62 -17.20 13.51
CA ALA A 73 29.92 -17.43 12.86
C ALA A 73 30.90 -16.26 12.97
N SER A 74 30.42 -15.04 13.21
CA SER A 74 31.28 -13.88 13.51
C SER A 74 32.14 -14.11 14.77
N ASN A 75 31.65 -14.91 15.73
CA ASN A 75 32.32 -15.20 16.99
C ASN A 75 33.31 -16.38 16.91
N LEU A 76 33.32 -17.14 15.81
CA LEU A 76 34.21 -18.29 15.63
C LEU A 76 35.64 -17.84 15.25
N GLN A 77 36.64 -18.42 15.92
CA GLN A 77 38.05 -18.25 15.53
C GLN A 77 38.32 -18.85 14.14
N SER A 78 39.29 -18.29 13.41
CA SER A 78 39.64 -18.74 12.04
C SER A 78 39.95 -20.25 11.96
N THR A 79 40.67 -20.78 12.94
CA THR A 79 40.98 -22.22 13.04
C THR A 79 39.75 -23.10 13.21
N ALA A 80 38.72 -22.62 13.93
CA ALA A 80 37.45 -23.32 14.09
C ALA A 80 36.63 -23.29 12.80
N LYS A 81 36.66 -22.18 12.05
CA LYS A 81 36.05 -22.07 10.72
C LYS A 81 36.67 -23.07 9.74
N ASP A 82 38.01 -23.17 9.70
CA ASP A 82 38.72 -24.14 8.85
C ASP A 82 38.39 -25.60 9.22
N ALA A 83 38.31 -25.92 10.51
CA ALA A 83 37.92 -27.26 10.97
C ALA A 83 36.48 -27.61 10.57
N LEU A 84 35.56 -26.65 10.72
CA LEU A 84 34.16 -26.80 10.36
C LEU A 84 33.97 -26.95 8.84
N LEU A 85 34.72 -26.19 8.03
CA LEU A 85 34.74 -26.32 6.58
C LEU A 85 35.13 -27.74 6.16
N ASN A 86 36.22 -28.28 6.71
CA ASN A 86 36.65 -29.64 6.44
C ASN A 86 35.62 -30.70 6.88
N ALA A 87 34.99 -30.50 8.04
CA ALA A 87 33.96 -31.41 8.53
C ALA A 87 32.72 -31.44 7.64
N LEU A 88 32.26 -30.27 7.18
CA LEU A 88 31.13 -30.14 6.27
C LEU A 88 31.44 -30.70 4.87
N LEU A 89 32.66 -30.50 4.34
CA LEU A 89 33.10 -31.13 3.09
C LEU A 89 33.14 -32.66 3.19
N LEU A 90 33.60 -33.19 4.33
CA LEU A 90 33.58 -34.62 4.61
C LEU A 90 32.15 -35.16 4.71
N ALA A 91 31.24 -34.42 5.36
CA ALA A 91 29.83 -34.76 5.41
C ALA A 91 29.20 -34.75 4.01
N ALA A 92 29.45 -33.71 3.20
CA ALA A 92 28.93 -33.60 1.84
C ALA A 92 29.37 -34.78 0.96
N LYS A 93 30.66 -35.17 1.03
CA LYS A 93 31.16 -36.37 0.34
C LYS A 93 30.50 -37.66 0.82
N ARG A 94 30.24 -37.77 2.12
CA ARG A 94 29.61 -38.96 2.71
C ARG A 94 28.15 -39.13 2.29
N TYR A 95 27.42 -38.02 2.15
CA TYR A 95 25.99 -38.03 1.83
C TYR A 95 25.69 -37.72 0.36
N SER A 96 26.70 -37.77 -0.52
CA SER A 96 26.57 -37.51 -1.97
C SER A 96 25.56 -38.43 -2.66
N SER A 97 25.50 -39.70 -2.26
CA SER A 97 24.56 -40.72 -2.74
C SER A 97 23.35 -40.93 -1.83
N GLY A 98 23.17 -40.06 -0.82
CA GLY A 98 22.11 -40.13 0.17
C GLY A 98 20.82 -39.40 -0.22
N VAL A 99 20.03 -39.02 0.79
CA VAL A 99 18.79 -38.24 0.60
C VAL A 99 19.15 -36.82 0.15
N PRO A 100 18.62 -36.33 -1.00
CA PRO A 100 19.00 -35.01 -1.55
C PRO A 100 18.83 -33.86 -0.56
N GLN A 101 17.74 -33.87 0.22
CA GLN A 101 17.43 -32.83 1.22
C GLN A 101 18.54 -32.67 2.28
N LEU A 102 19.17 -33.77 2.70
CA LEU A 102 20.28 -33.71 3.66
C LEU A 102 21.51 -33.07 3.02
N LEU A 103 21.82 -33.45 1.77
CA LEU A 103 22.92 -32.86 1.02
C LEU A 103 22.69 -31.34 0.84
N THR A 104 21.49 -30.92 0.46
CA THR A 104 21.11 -29.50 0.36
C THR A 104 21.38 -28.75 1.68
N GLN A 105 20.95 -29.28 2.84
CA GLN A 105 21.21 -28.62 4.13
C GLN A 105 22.71 -28.50 4.45
N ILE A 106 23.51 -29.52 4.11
CA ILE A 106 24.97 -29.48 4.29
C ILE A 106 25.60 -28.44 3.36
N CYS A 107 25.17 -28.38 2.10
CA CYS A 107 25.63 -27.39 1.12
C CYS A 107 25.23 -25.96 1.53
N LEU A 108 24.03 -25.75 2.07
CA LEU A 108 23.61 -24.45 2.63
C LEU A 108 24.45 -24.05 3.85
N ALA A 109 24.80 -25.00 4.72
CA ALA A 109 25.71 -24.75 5.85
C ALA A 109 27.12 -24.37 5.35
N LEU A 110 27.62 -25.02 4.29
CA LEU A 110 28.87 -24.66 3.62
C LEU A 110 28.80 -23.24 3.06
N SER A 111 27.75 -22.90 2.30
CA SER A 111 27.54 -21.56 1.75
C SER A 111 27.49 -20.48 2.84
N ALA A 112 26.74 -20.72 3.91
CA ALA A 112 26.66 -19.79 5.05
C ALA A 112 28.03 -19.57 5.71
N LEU A 113 28.88 -20.60 5.78
CA LEU A 113 30.22 -20.48 6.38
C LEU A 113 31.16 -19.63 5.51
N LEU A 114 31.06 -19.78 4.19
CA LEU A 114 31.84 -18.99 3.23
C LEU A 114 31.45 -17.52 3.28
N LEU A 115 30.16 -17.21 3.41
CA LEU A 115 29.65 -15.84 3.55
C LEU A 115 30.18 -15.10 4.78
N HIS A 116 30.56 -15.82 5.83
CA HIS A 116 31.18 -15.26 7.06
C HIS A 116 32.71 -15.30 7.06
N SER A 117 33.31 -15.71 5.95
CA SER A 117 34.77 -15.68 5.79
C SER A 117 35.23 -14.28 5.36
N ASP A 118 36.47 -13.94 5.69
CA ASP A 118 37.06 -12.69 5.22
C ASP A 118 37.15 -12.71 3.68
N PRO A 119 36.54 -11.76 2.95
CA PRO A 119 36.60 -11.70 1.48
C PRO A 119 38.05 -11.62 0.97
N TYR A 120 38.98 -11.02 1.73
CA TYR A 120 40.40 -10.99 1.34
C TYR A 120 41.05 -12.38 1.34
N SER A 121 40.44 -13.36 2.00
CA SER A 121 40.93 -14.74 2.05
C SER A 121 40.55 -15.58 0.84
N LYS A 122 39.77 -15.01 -0.09
CA LYS A 122 39.20 -15.66 -1.27
C LYS A 122 38.53 -17.00 -0.96
N PRO A 123 37.45 -17.00 -0.16
CA PRO A 123 36.77 -18.22 0.27
C PRO A 123 36.31 -19.11 -0.90
N PHE A 124 35.90 -18.53 -2.03
CA PHE A 124 35.39 -19.29 -3.17
C PHE A 124 36.52 -19.98 -3.94
N ASP A 125 37.69 -19.34 -4.10
CA ASP A 125 38.88 -19.98 -4.68
C ASP A 125 39.25 -21.27 -3.92
N LYS A 126 39.26 -21.19 -2.58
CA LYS A 126 39.57 -22.33 -1.70
C LYS A 126 38.53 -23.44 -1.82
N LEU A 127 37.25 -23.07 -1.83
CA LEU A 127 36.17 -24.02 -1.99
C LEU A 127 36.26 -24.73 -3.34
N MET A 128 36.45 -23.97 -4.42
CA MET A 128 36.48 -24.51 -5.77
C MET A 128 37.65 -25.47 -5.96
N PHE A 129 38.82 -25.14 -5.39
CA PHE A 129 39.96 -26.06 -5.33
C PHE A 129 39.65 -27.35 -4.55
N ALA A 130 38.97 -27.25 -3.39
CA ALA A 130 38.56 -28.42 -2.61
C ALA A 130 37.57 -29.31 -3.38
N LEU A 131 36.65 -28.70 -4.13
CA LEU A 131 35.65 -29.41 -4.93
C LEU A 131 36.26 -30.10 -6.16
N GLN A 132 37.23 -29.47 -6.85
CA GLN A 132 37.95 -30.13 -7.94
C GLN A 132 38.65 -31.41 -7.48
N ASN A 133 39.17 -31.43 -6.25
CA ASN A 133 39.73 -32.65 -5.65
C ASN A 133 38.66 -33.71 -5.34
N LEU A 134 37.42 -33.29 -5.07
CA LEU A 134 36.28 -34.21 -4.85
C LEU A 134 35.76 -34.80 -6.16
N GLN A 135 35.82 -34.07 -7.29
CA GLN A 135 35.43 -34.53 -8.62
C GLN A 135 36.22 -35.76 -9.10
N ALA A 136 37.43 -35.99 -8.57
CA ALA A 136 38.23 -37.17 -8.90
C ALA A 136 37.61 -38.50 -8.41
N HIS A 137 36.49 -38.46 -7.68
CA HIS A 137 35.73 -39.61 -7.22
C HIS A 137 34.34 -39.65 -7.87
N ASP A 138 33.82 -40.86 -8.15
CA ASP A 138 32.59 -41.09 -8.97
C ASP A 138 31.34 -40.31 -8.53
N ASP A 139 31.23 -39.87 -7.27
CA ASP A 139 30.07 -39.13 -6.74
C ASP A 139 30.32 -37.61 -6.52
N GLY A 140 31.52 -37.11 -6.83
CA GLY A 140 31.91 -35.72 -6.54
C GLY A 140 31.09 -34.67 -7.31
N ASN A 141 30.63 -35.01 -8.52
CA ASN A 141 29.86 -34.10 -9.38
C ASN A 141 28.49 -33.74 -8.78
N VAL A 142 27.86 -34.66 -8.03
CA VAL A 142 26.54 -34.42 -7.42
C VAL A 142 26.66 -33.35 -6.33
N VAL A 143 27.68 -33.46 -5.48
CA VAL A 143 27.96 -32.49 -4.41
C VAL A 143 28.28 -31.13 -5.00
N LEU A 144 29.12 -31.09 -6.04
CA LEU A 144 29.47 -29.86 -6.72
C LEU A 144 28.24 -29.18 -7.32
N LEU A 145 27.40 -29.92 -8.05
CA LEU A 145 26.20 -29.37 -8.69
C LEU A 145 25.21 -28.82 -7.65
N GLU A 146 25.00 -29.53 -6.54
CA GLU A 146 24.13 -29.06 -5.46
C GLU A 146 24.69 -27.79 -4.80
N LEU A 147 25.98 -27.76 -4.49
CA LEU A 147 26.63 -26.61 -3.88
C LEU A 147 26.63 -25.38 -4.80
N LEU A 148 26.93 -25.58 -6.08
CA LEU A 148 26.86 -24.52 -7.10
C LEU A 148 25.42 -24.02 -7.30
N THR A 149 24.40 -24.83 -7.02
CA THR A 149 23.00 -24.41 -7.10
C THR A 149 22.62 -23.53 -5.91
N VAL A 150 22.93 -23.95 -4.68
CA VAL A 150 22.47 -23.24 -3.47
C VAL A 150 23.34 -22.05 -3.09
N LEU A 151 24.60 -22.02 -3.54
CA LEU A 151 25.53 -20.95 -3.17
C LEU A 151 25.10 -19.56 -3.67
N PRO A 152 24.73 -19.38 -4.95
CA PRO A 152 24.24 -18.09 -5.42
C PRO A 152 22.87 -17.71 -4.82
N GLU A 153 22.04 -18.71 -4.46
CA GLU A 153 20.76 -18.50 -3.77
C GLU A 153 21.00 -17.90 -2.36
N GLU A 154 21.91 -18.47 -1.56
CA GLU A 154 22.25 -17.96 -0.22
C GLU A 154 22.89 -16.57 -0.25
N ILE A 155 23.73 -16.26 -1.24
CA ILE A 155 24.25 -14.90 -1.44
C ILE A 155 23.09 -13.95 -1.73
N SER A 156 22.12 -14.33 -2.54
CA SER A 156 20.99 -13.46 -2.90
C SER A 156 20.05 -13.16 -1.72
N ASP A 157 19.86 -14.13 -0.82
CA ASP A 157 19.03 -13.98 0.38
C ASP A 157 19.72 -13.16 1.48
N THR A 158 21.05 -13.21 1.58
CA THR A 158 21.82 -12.58 2.66
C THR A 158 22.15 -11.11 2.40
N ARG A 159 21.15 -10.23 2.41
CA ARG A 159 21.31 -8.76 2.27
C ARG A 159 22.03 -8.09 3.46
N HIS A 160 22.50 -8.84 4.45
CA HIS A 160 22.95 -8.34 5.75
C HIS A 160 24.48 -8.19 5.91
N PHE A 161 25.28 -8.63 4.94
CA PHE A 161 26.75 -8.53 5.05
C PHE A 161 27.28 -7.24 4.39
N SER A 162 28.14 -6.50 5.11
CA SER A 162 28.81 -5.29 4.62
C SER A 162 29.69 -5.51 3.37
N HIS A 163 30.06 -6.76 3.10
CA HIS A 163 30.95 -7.18 2.01
C HIS A 163 30.22 -7.91 0.87
N HIS A 164 28.89 -7.79 0.80
CA HIS A 164 28.06 -8.52 -0.17
C HIS A 164 28.49 -8.32 -1.63
N SER A 165 28.87 -7.08 -1.99
CA SER A 165 29.35 -6.76 -3.34
C SER A 165 30.65 -7.49 -3.68
N ASP A 166 31.59 -7.56 -2.74
CA ASP A 166 32.92 -8.12 -2.95
C ASP A 166 32.83 -9.64 -3.09
N LEU A 167 32.04 -10.29 -2.22
CA LEU A 167 31.79 -11.73 -2.30
C LEU A 167 31.02 -12.12 -3.57
N ARG A 168 30.03 -11.32 -3.98
CA ARG A 168 29.31 -11.56 -5.25
C ARG A 168 30.25 -11.44 -6.44
N GLN A 169 31.15 -10.45 -6.44
CA GLN A 169 32.14 -10.28 -7.50
C GLN A 169 33.13 -11.45 -7.53
N GLU A 170 33.59 -11.94 -6.38
CA GLU A 170 34.43 -13.13 -6.31
C GLU A 170 33.71 -14.38 -6.82
N LEU A 171 32.44 -14.59 -6.44
CA LEU A 171 31.64 -15.70 -6.97
C LEU A 171 31.51 -15.62 -8.50
N LEU A 172 31.14 -14.44 -9.02
CA LEU A 172 30.92 -14.26 -10.46
C LEU A 172 32.20 -14.48 -11.26
N SER A 173 33.39 -14.19 -10.70
CA SER A 173 34.66 -14.48 -11.37
C SER A 173 34.90 -15.96 -11.71
N HIS A 174 34.14 -16.88 -11.10
CA HIS A 174 34.16 -18.31 -11.39
C HIS A 174 33.15 -18.75 -12.47
N THR A 175 32.41 -17.81 -13.07
CA THR A 175 31.35 -18.10 -14.05
C THR A 175 31.82 -19.03 -15.17
N SER A 176 32.97 -18.75 -15.78
CA SER A 176 33.49 -19.57 -16.89
C SER A 176 33.63 -21.04 -16.49
N MET A 177 34.18 -21.31 -15.30
CA MET A 177 34.37 -22.66 -14.80
C MET A 177 33.03 -23.39 -14.60
N VAL A 178 32.03 -22.67 -14.07
CA VAL A 178 30.71 -23.25 -13.82
C VAL A 178 29.97 -23.54 -15.12
N LEU A 179 30.02 -22.62 -16.10
CA LEU A 179 29.41 -22.85 -17.41
C LEU A 179 30.07 -24.02 -18.14
N ASP A 180 31.40 -24.12 -18.10
CA ASP A 180 32.14 -25.26 -18.66
C ASP A 180 31.78 -26.58 -17.97
N PHE A 181 31.63 -26.57 -16.64
CA PHE A 181 31.18 -27.73 -15.88
C PHE A 181 29.75 -28.14 -16.28
N LEU A 182 28.81 -27.21 -16.35
CA LEU A 182 27.43 -27.49 -16.76
C LEU A 182 27.36 -28.01 -18.20
N LEU A 183 28.19 -27.48 -19.11
CA LEU A 183 28.33 -27.99 -20.47
C LEU A 183 28.79 -29.45 -20.46
N GLN A 184 29.85 -29.76 -19.71
CA GLN A 184 30.34 -31.14 -19.59
C GLN A 184 29.28 -32.08 -18.99
N GLN A 185 28.51 -31.64 -17.98
CA GLN A 185 27.42 -32.45 -17.42
C GLN A 185 26.25 -32.62 -18.40
N SER A 186 26.02 -31.65 -19.29
CA SER A 186 24.98 -31.73 -20.32
C SER A 186 25.34 -32.68 -21.46
N GLU A 187 26.63 -32.79 -21.81
CA GLU A 187 27.14 -33.69 -22.85
C GLU A 187 27.31 -35.13 -22.32
N ASN A 188 27.83 -35.26 -21.09
CA ASN A 188 27.98 -36.54 -20.41
C ASN A 188 26.64 -36.95 -19.81
N GLN A 189 25.76 -37.56 -20.61
CA GLN A 189 24.57 -38.24 -20.08
C GLN A 189 25.01 -39.37 -19.14
N PHE A 190 25.28 -39.05 -17.87
CA PHE A 190 25.39 -40.03 -16.80
C PHE A 190 24.02 -40.67 -16.64
N VAL A 191 23.83 -41.76 -17.37
CA VAL A 191 22.70 -42.66 -17.20
C VAL A 191 22.88 -43.36 -15.86
N SER A 192 22.47 -42.73 -14.77
CA SER A 192 22.04 -43.50 -13.61
C SER A 192 20.79 -44.27 -14.05
N PRO A 193 20.81 -45.61 -14.10
CA PRO A 193 19.71 -46.41 -14.67
C PRO A 193 18.36 -46.23 -13.95
N LEU A 194 18.37 -45.54 -12.80
CA LEU A 194 17.21 -45.39 -11.94
C LEU A 194 16.53 -44.02 -12.07
N TYR A 195 17.24 -42.95 -12.46
CA TYR A 195 16.69 -41.57 -12.44
C TYR A 195 17.27 -40.63 -13.52
N PRO A 196 17.15 -40.93 -14.82
CA PRO A 196 17.69 -40.08 -15.89
C PRO A 196 17.10 -38.66 -15.91
N HIS A 197 15.85 -38.49 -15.46
CA HIS A 197 15.16 -37.20 -15.43
C HIS A 197 15.69 -36.23 -14.35
N ASP A 198 16.38 -36.75 -13.32
CA ASP A 198 16.83 -35.95 -12.19
C ASP A 198 18.08 -35.12 -12.55
N ASN A 199 18.93 -35.61 -13.46
CA ASN A 199 20.16 -34.89 -13.84
C ASN A 199 19.85 -33.60 -14.62
N ASN A 200 18.98 -33.67 -15.64
CA ASN A 200 18.63 -32.49 -16.44
C ASN A 200 17.99 -31.38 -15.58
N ARG A 201 17.16 -31.77 -14.60
CA ARG A 201 16.55 -30.84 -13.65
C ARG A 201 17.61 -30.15 -12.79
N LYS A 202 18.59 -30.89 -12.25
CA LYS A 202 19.68 -30.31 -11.46
C LYS A 202 20.56 -29.37 -12.28
N ILE A 203 20.88 -29.73 -13.51
CA ILE A 203 21.66 -28.86 -14.44
C ILE A 203 20.92 -27.54 -14.69
N LEU A 204 19.62 -27.60 -15.04
CA LEU A 204 18.83 -26.39 -15.30
C LEU A 204 18.61 -25.55 -14.04
N ARG A 205 18.41 -26.18 -12.87
CA ARG A 205 18.26 -25.46 -11.60
C ARG A 205 19.56 -24.75 -11.20
N CYS A 206 20.70 -25.40 -11.38
CA CYS A 206 22.00 -24.77 -11.20
C CYS A 206 22.17 -23.59 -12.16
N LEU A 207 21.87 -23.77 -13.45
CA LEU A 207 21.94 -22.69 -14.43
C LEU A 207 21.04 -21.51 -14.04
N LEU A 208 19.79 -21.77 -13.63
CA LEU A 208 18.84 -20.74 -13.20
C LEU A 208 19.39 -19.92 -12.02
N SER A 209 19.95 -20.60 -11.01
CA SER A 209 20.57 -19.94 -9.85
C SER A 209 21.71 -18.99 -10.25
N TRP A 210 22.56 -19.42 -11.19
CA TRP A 210 23.65 -18.59 -11.70
C TRP A 210 23.15 -17.43 -12.59
N VAL A 211 22.11 -17.65 -13.40
CA VAL A 211 21.45 -16.59 -14.18
C VAL A 211 20.89 -15.51 -13.25
N ARG A 212 20.22 -15.92 -12.15
CA ARG A 212 19.71 -15.01 -11.12
C ARG A 212 20.81 -14.23 -10.41
N ALA A 213 21.96 -14.87 -10.19
CA ALA A 213 23.14 -14.22 -9.62
C ALA A 213 23.82 -13.23 -10.58
N GLY A 214 23.58 -13.34 -11.89
CA GLY A 214 24.13 -12.45 -12.92
C GLY A 214 25.35 -13.01 -13.66
N CYS A 215 25.47 -14.33 -13.80
CA CYS A 215 26.64 -14.97 -14.41
C CYS A 215 26.98 -14.44 -15.82
N PHE A 216 25.98 -14.23 -16.67
CA PHE A 216 26.19 -13.76 -18.04
C PHE A 216 26.51 -12.25 -18.13
N SER A 217 26.52 -11.51 -17.02
CA SER A 217 27.00 -10.12 -17.01
C SER A 217 28.51 -10.02 -17.30
N GLU A 218 29.27 -11.11 -17.10
CA GLU A 218 30.69 -11.17 -17.44
C GLU A 218 30.97 -11.56 -18.89
N ILE A 219 29.95 -12.07 -19.60
CA ILE A 219 30.06 -12.47 -21.01
C ILE A 219 29.66 -11.29 -21.88
N PRO A 220 30.44 -10.94 -22.94
CA PRO A 220 30.03 -9.92 -23.89
C PRO A 220 28.63 -10.21 -24.42
N GLN A 221 27.70 -9.24 -24.36
CA GLN A 221 26.26 -9.48 -24.62
C GLN A 221 25.99 -10.21 -25.95
N GLY A 222 26.71 -9.86 -27.02
CA GLY A 222 26.58 -10.53 -28.33
C GLY A 222 27.04 -11.99 -28.40
N ALA A 223 27.73 -12.51 -27.37
CA ALA A 223 28.14 -13.92 -27.27
C ALA A 223 27.14 -14.78 -26.48
N VAL A 224 26.23 -14.16 -25.72
CA VAL A 224 25.22 -14.90 -24.93
C VAL A 224 24.28 -15.72 -25.83
N PRO A 225 23.75 -15.19 -26.94
CA PRO A 225 22.85 -15.95 -27.81
C PRO A 225 23.47 -17.17 -28.49
N SER A 226 24.79 -17.18 -28.68
CA SER A 226 25.52 -18.28 -29.31
C SER A 226 26.06 -19.30 -28.30
N HIS A 227 25.81 -19.11 -27.00
CA HIS A 227 26.31 -20.00 -25.96
C HIS A 227 25.67 -21.40 -26.05
N PRO A 228 26.45 -22.50 -26.00
CA PRO A 228 25.90 -23.85 -26.24
C PRO A 228 24.86 -24.30 -25.20
N LEU A 229 24.94 -23.82 -23.95
CA LEU A 229 23.91 -24.08 -22.93
C LEU A 229 22.54 -23.53 -23.31
N LEU A 230 22.47 -22.45 -24.10
CA LEU A 230 21.17 -21.92 -24.54
C LEU A 230 20.48 -22.93 -25.48
N ASN A 231 21.23 -23.61 -26.36
CA ASN A 231 20.68 -24.70 -27.17
C ASN A 231 20.22 -25.88 -26.30
N TYR A 232 20.94 -26.19 -25.23
CA TYR A 232 20.50 -27.20 -24.26
C TYR A 232 19.17 -26.81 -23.57
N VAL A 233 19.03 -25.57 -23.11
CA VAL A 233 17.77 -25.04 -22.54
C VAL A 233 16.64 -25.09 -23.56
N PHE A 234 16.89 -24.69 -24.80
CA PHE A 234 15.90 -24.77 -25.87
C PHE A 234 15.44 -26.21 -26.16
N ASN A 235 16.37 -27.17 -26.19
CA ASN A 235 16.03 -28.58 -26.38
C ASN A 235 15.23 -29.13 -25.19
N ALA A 236 15.48 -28.64 -23.98
CA ALA A 236 14.75 -29.01 -22.77
C ALA A 236 13.26 -28.60 -22.80
N LEU A 237 12.85 -27.66 -23.66
CA LEU A 237 11.44 -27.31 -23.89
C LEU A 237 10.62 -28.46 -24.50
N GLN A 238 11.27 -29.44 -25.13
CA GLN A 238 10.58 -30.61 -25.68
C GLN A 238 10.51 -31.79 -24.71
N GLY A 239 11.05 -31.65 -23.50
CA GLY A 239 11.21 -32.74 -22.54
C GLY A 239 10.41 -32.55 -21.24
N THR A 240 10.63 -33.45 -20.29
CA THR A 240 9.99 -33.43 -18.95
C THR A 240 10.44 -32.25 -18.06
N THR A 241 11.40 -31.46 -18.53
CA THR A 241 11.99 -30.31 -17.83
C THR A 241 11.53 -28.97 -18.40
N PHE A 242 10.40 -28.96 -19.11
CA PHE A 242 9.79 -27.78 -19.72
C PHE A 242 9.72 -26.58 -18.76
N ASP A 243 9.19 -26.75 -17.54
CA ASP A 243 9.00 -25.65 -16.57
C ASP A 243 10.31 -24.92 -16.25
N LEU A 244 11.36 -25.68 -15.94
CA LEU A 244 12.68 -25.12 -15.64
C LEU A 244 13.30 -24.45 -16.86
N ALA A 245 13.05 -24.97 -18.06
CA ALA A 245 13.53 -24.35 -19.29
C ALA A 245 12.81 -23.01 -19.56
N ILE A 246 11.50 -22.94 -19.31
CA ILE A 246 10.73 -21.69 -19.36
C ILE A 246 11.27 -20.69 -18.33
N GLU A 247 11.44 -21.09 -17.07
CA GLU A 247 11.97 -20.22 -16.01
C GLU A 247 13.34 -19.66 -16.39
N VAL A 248 14.27 -20.50 -16.89
CA VAL A 248 15.59 -20.04 -17.35
C VAL A 248 15.47 -19.05 -18.50
N LEU A 249 14.63 -19.30 -19.50
CA LEU A 249 14.48 -18.41 -20.65
C LEU A 249 13.85 -17.06 -20.26
N VAL A 250 12.80 -17.06 -19.43
CA VAL A 250 12.18 -15.84 -18.90
C VAL A 250 13.20 -15.01 -18.12
N GLU A 251 13.96 -15.65 -17.24
CA GLU A 251 14.98 -14.99 -16.43
C GLU A 251 16.14 -14.43 -17.28
N LEU A 252 16.49 -15.10 -18.38
CA LEU A 252 17.50 -14.60 -19.32
C LEU A 252 16.97 -13.43 -20.17
N VAL A 253 15.73 -13.50 -20.66
CA VAL A 253 15.08 -12.46 -21.50
C VAL A 253 14.98 -11.14 -20.75
N THR A 254 14.65 -11.20 -19.48
CA THR A 254 14.53 -10.01 -18.62
C THR A 254 15.88 -9.37 -18.26
N ARG A 255 17.00 -10.08 -18.42
CA ARG A 255 18.35 -9.59 -18.05
C ARG A 255 19.28 -9.25 -19.21
N HIS A 256 19.02 -9.76 -20.42
CA HIS A 256 19.95 -9.64 -21.55
C HIS A 256 19.30 -8.99 -22.77
N GLU A 257 19.78 -7.81 -23.16
CA GLU A 257 19.20 -6.98 -24.23
C GLU A 257 19.13 -7.67 -25.61
N ASP A 258 20.12 -8.52 -25.95
CA ASP A 258 20.19 -9.19 -27.26
C ASP A 258 19.31 -10.45 -27.37
N LEU A 259 18.92 -11.04 -26.24
CA LEU A 259 18.22 -12.33 -26.23
C LEU A 259 16.76 -12.25 -26.75
N PRO A 260 15.95 -11.22 -26.43
CA PRO A 260 14.62 -11.06 -27.00
C PRO A 260 14.59 -11.18 -28.53
N GLN A 261 15.56 -10.56 -29.23
CA GLN A 261 15.64 -10.64 -30.69
C GLN A 261 15.89 -12.07 -31.18
N VAL A 262 16.76 -12.81 -30.51
CA VAL A 262 17.10 -14.20 -30.87
C VAL A 262 15.93 -15.13 -30.62
N LEU A 263 15.21 -14.96 -29.51
CA LEU A 263 14.00 -15.73 -29.24
C LEU A 263 12.88 -15.37 -30.22
N LEU A 264 12.75 -14.09 -30.61
CA LEU A 264 11.78 -13.62 -31.60
C LEU A 264 11.92 -14.39 -32.93
N TYR A 265 13.14 -14.58 -33.42
CA TYR A 265 13.40 -15.40 -34.62
C TYR A 265 13.05 -16.88 -34.45
N LYS A 266 12.93 -17.38 -33.22
CA LYS A 266 12.53 -18.76 -32.91
C LYS A 266 11.05 -18.89 -32.56
N VAL A 267 10.27 -17.80 -32.50
CA VAL A 267 8.84 -17.84 -32.14
C VAL A 267 8.04 -18.71 -33.11
N GLN A 268 8.35 -18.71 -34.40
CA GLN A 268 7.67 -19.58 -35.36
C GLN A 268 7.78 -21.06 -34.95
N PHE A 269 8.96 -21.49 -34.53
CA PHE A 269 9.19 -22.85 -34.03
C PHE A 269 8.43 -23.12 -32.74
N LEU A 270 8.45 -22.19 -31.78
CA LEU A 270 7.70 -22.31 -30.51
C LEU A 270 6.19 -22.43 -30.77
N ARG A 271 5.65 -21.60 -31.67
CA ARG A 271 4.25 -21.61 -32.05
C ARG A 271 3.86 -22.91 -32.75
N ASP A 272 4.59 -23.29 -33.79
CA ASP A 272 4.20 -24.41 -34.66
C ASP A 272 4.47 -25.79 -34.04
N THR A 273 5.52 -25.90 -33.23
CA THR A 273 5.98 -27.19 -32.65
C THR A 273 5.42 -27.45 -31.26
N LEU A 274 5.21 -26.41 -30.44
CA LEU A 274 4.81 -26.58 -29.04
C LEU A 274 3.41 -26.00 -28.78
N LEU A 275 3.16 -24.74 -29.13
CA LEU A 275 1.89 -24.07 -28.78
C LEU A 275 0.69 -24.67 -29.51
N LYS A 276 0.74 -24.82 -30.84
CA LYS A 276 -0.39 -25.38 -31.62
C LYS A 276 -0.80 -26.78 -31.14
N PRO A 277 0.14 -27.75 -30.95
CA PRO A 277 -0.22 -29.03 -30.36
C PRO A 277 -0.79 -28.92 -28.94
N ALA A 278 -0.24 -28.02 -28.10
CA ALA A 278 -0.71 -27.83 -26.74
C ALA A 278 -2.14 -27.26 -26.70
N LEU A 279 -2.47 -26.30 -27.56
CA LEU A 279 -3.83 -25.75 -27.71
C LEU A 279 -4.84 -26.83 -28.14
N ILE A 280 -4.46 -27.73 -29.05
CA ILE A 280 -5.32 -28.84 -29.51
C ILE A 280 -5.54 -29.86 -28.40
N ASN A 281 -4.49 -30.18 -27.63
CA ASN A 281 -4.52 -31.18 -26.58
C ASN A 281 -4.97 -30.62 -25.21
N ALA A 282 -5.26 -29.32 -25.12
CA ALA A 282 -5.54 -28.59 -23.89
C ALA A 282 -4.47 -28.80 -22.79
N ASP A 283 -3.20 -28.82 -23.18
CA ASP A 283 -2.08 -28.92 -22.24
C ASP A 283 -1.81 -27.55 -21.58
N LEU A 284 -2.54 -27.28 -20.50
CA LEU A 284 -2.49 -26.02 -19.74
C LEU A 284 -1.06 -25.64 -19.33
N LYS A 285 -0.24 -26.65 -19.00
CA LYS A 285 1.13 -26.45 -18.55
C LYS A 285 1.99 -25.87 -19.66
N ILE A 286 1.91 -26.43 -20.86
CA ILE A 286 2.66 -25.93 -22.03
C ILE A 286 2.09 -24.57 -22.49
N ILE A 287 0.77 -24.41 -22.53
CA ILE A 287 0.13 -23.15 -22.95
C ILE A 287 0.54 -22.01 -22.00
N SER A 288 0.43 -22.22 -20.68
CA SER A 288 0.81 -21.24 -19.66
C SER A 288 2.29 -20.86 -19.75
N GLY A 289 3.19 -21.86 -19.82
CA GLY A 289 4.63 -21.58 -19.93
C GLY A 289 5.01 -20.83 -21.21
N LEU A 290 4.39 -21.15 -22.35
CA LEU A 290 4.64 -20.43 -23.61
C LEU A 290 3.99 -19.05 -23.65
N ALA A 291 2.80 -18.88 -23.08
CA ALA A 291 2.14 -17.58 -22.95
C ALA A 291 3.01 -16.62 -22.12
N CYS A 292 3.56 -17.09 -21.00
CA CYS A 292 4.51 -16.35 -20.18
C CYS A 292 5.78 -16.00 -20.98
N LEU A 293 6.47 -16.99 -21.56
CA LEU A 293 7.72 -16.74 -22.31
C LEU A 293 7.52 -15.77 -23.47
N MET A 294 6.47 -15.94 -24.28
CA MET A 294 6.20 -15.07 -25.43
C MET A 294 5.84 -13.64 -24.99
N SER A 295 5.10 -13.50 -23.89
CA SER A 295 4.78 -12.20 -23.29
C SER A 295 6.06 -11.50 -22.81
N GLU A 296 6.96 -12.21 -22.15
CA GLU A 296 8.25 -11.68 -21.68
C GLU A 296 9.17 -11.27 -22.83
N ILE A 297 9.21 -12.03 -23.94
CA ILE A 297 9.96 -11.64 -25.15
C ILE A 297 9.48 -10.28 -25.67
N GLY A 298 8.17 -10.09 -25.75
CA GLY A 298 7.57 -8.85 -26.23
C GLY A 298 7.74 -7.67 -25.28
N GLN A 299 7.66 -7.92 -23.96
CA GLN A 299 7.83 -6.90 -22.92
C GLN A 299 9.28 -6.45 -22.77
N ALA A 300 10.25 -7.36 -22.91
CA ALA A 300 11.67 -7.03 -22.80
C ALA A 300 12.17 -6.15 -23.96
N ALA A 301 11.56 -6.26 -25.15
CA ALA A 301 11.92 -5.45 -26.30
C ALA A 301 10.70 -5.01 -27.15
N PRO A 302 9.83 -4.11 -26.64
CA PRO A 302 8.62 -3.67 -27.35
C PRO A 302 8.93 -2.98 -28.69
N CYS A 303 10.13 -2.38 -28.81
CA CYS A 303 10.62 -1.77 -30.04
C CYS A 303 10.68 -2.77 -31.21
N LEU A 304 11.05 -4.03 -30.96
CA LEU A 304 11.12 -5.08 -31.99
C LEU A 304 9.74 -5.50 -32.47
N ILE A 305 8.74 -5.46 -31.59
CA ILE A 305 7.36 -5.80 -31.95
C ILE A 305 6.76 -4.69 -32.82
N VAL A 306 7.04 -3.43 -32.48
CA VAL A 306 6.60 -2.25 -33.25
C VAL A 306 7.16 -2.22 -34.68
N GLU A 307 8.32 -2.85 -34.96
CA GLU A 307 8.84 -2.96 -36.33
C GLU A 307 7.93 -3.73 -37.29
N ALA A 308 6.93 -4.46 -36.76
CA ALA A 308 5.95 -5.23 -37.53
C ALA A 308 6.61 -6.23 -38.51
N SER A 309 7.70 -6.87 -38.07
CA SER A 309 8.33 -7.99 -38.76
C SER A 309 7.37 -9.19 -38.82
N SER A 310 7.64 -10.15 -39.72
CA SER A 310 6.85 -11.39 -39.79
C SER A 310 6.83 -12.13 -38.46
N GLU A 311 7.96 -12.13 -37.75
CA GLU A 311 8.17 -12.77 -36.47
C GLU A 311 7.39 -12.08 -35.35
N ALA A 312 7.33 -10.74 -35.36
CA ALA A 312 6.52 -9.96 -34.42
C ALA A 312 5.03 -10.25 -34.59
N LEU A 313 4.55 -10.33 -35.83
CA LEU A 313 3.15 -10.68 -36.12
C LEU A 313 2.81 -12.13 -35.71
N ILE A 314 3.77 -13.05 -35.87
CA ILE A 314 3.63 -14.44 -35.40
C ILE A 314 3.55 -14.48 -33.86
N LEU A 315 4.33 -13.66 -33.16
CA LEU A 315 4.31 -13.56 -31.70
C LEU A 315 2.96 -13.02 -31.20
N THR A 316 2.47 -11.92 -31.78
CA THR A 316 1.18 -11.34 -31.36
C THR A 316 0.00 -12.28 -31.64
N ASP A 317 0.01 -12.99 -32.78
CA ASP A 317 -0.98 -14.02 -33.11
C ASP A 317 -0.94 -15.22 -32.15
N ALA A 318 0.26 -15.66 -31.75
CA ALA A 318 0.45 -16.73 -30.78
C ALA A 318 -0.07 -16.33 -29.38
N ILE A 319 0.27 -15.13 -28.89
CA ILE A 319 -0.23 -14.63 -27.60
C ILE A 319 -1.75 -14.46 -27.63
N LEU A 320 -2.31 -13.92 -28.72
CA LEU A 320 -3.77 -13.79 -28.87
C LEU A 320 -4.47 -15.17 -28.87
N SER A 321 -3.83 -16.19 -29.45
CA SER A 321 -4.33 -17.58 -29.39
C SER A 321 -4.34 -18.12 -27.95
N CYS A 322 -3.41 -17.70 -27.10
CA CYS A 322 -3.43 -18.04 -25.66
C CYS A 322 -4.57 -17.34 -24.92
N VAL A 323 -4.85 -16.06 -25.23
CA VAL A 323 -5.97 -15.31 -24.61
C VAL A 323 -7.32 -15.93 -24.98
N THR A 324 -7.49 -16.36 -26.23
CA THR A 324 -8.74 -16.96 -26.72
C THR A 324 -8.96 -18.40 -26.26
N PHE A 325 -7.96 -19.04 -25.63
CA PHE A 325 -8.08 -20.41 -25.17
C PHE A 325 -9.13 -20.52 -24.05
N PRO A 326 -10.11 -21.44 -24.17
CA PRO A 326 -11.15 -21.61 -23.16
C PRO A 326 -10.60 -22.41 -21.96
N SER A 327 -10.05 -21.70 -20.95
CA SER A 327 -9.71 -22.27 -19.64
C SER A 327 -10.77 -21.92 -18.58
N GLU A 328 -10.93 -22.76 -17.57
CA GLU A 328 -11.77 -22.49 -16.39
C GLU A 328 -11.13 -21.43 -15.47
N ASP A 329 -9.79 -21.37 -15.46
CA ASP A 329 -9.02 -20.32 -14.80
C ASP A 329 -8.74 -19.13 -15.73
N TRP A 330 -8.35 -18.00 -15.17
CA TRP A 330 -7.93 -16.82 -15.93
C TRP A 330 -6.41 -16.68 -16.03
N GLU A 331 -5.63 -17.57 -15.41
CA GLU A 331 -4.16 -17.47 -15.29
C GLU A 331 -3.46 -17.31 -16.65
N ILE A 332 -3.86 -18.09 -17.66
CA ILE A 332 -3.25 -18.02 -19.00
C ILE A 332 -3.51 -16.65 -19.63
N ALA A 333 -4.77 -16.20 -19.67
CA ALA A 333 -5.14 -14.91 -20.25
C ALA A 333 -4.51 -13.74 -19.47
N ASP A 334 -4.55 -13.82 -18.14
CA ASP A 334 -4.03 -12.81 -17.23
C ASP A 334 -2.50 -12.63 -17.37
N SER A 335 -1.75 -13.72 -17.55
CA SER A 335 -0.30 -13.69 -17.80
C SER A 335 0.11 -12.89 -19.05
N THR A 336 -0.82 -12.66 -19.99
CA THR A 336 -0.58 -11.89 -21.21
C THR A 336 -0.94 -10.41 -21.10
N VAL A 337 -1.70 -10.01 -20.07
CA VAL A 337 -2.24 -8.64 -19.94
C VAL A 337 -1.12 -7.61 -19.91
N GLN A 338 -0.06 -7.86 -19.13
CA GLN A 338 1.07 -6.94 -19.02
C GLN A 338 1.78 -6.71 -20.37
N PHE A 339 1.86 -7.74 -21.23
CA PHE A 339 2.40 -7.60 -22.57
C PHE A 339 1.54 -6.65 -23.41
N TRP A 340 0.22 -6.86 -23.42
CA TRP A 340 -0.69 -6.04 -24.21
C TRP A 340 -0.72 -4.58 -23.71
N SER A 341 -0.69 -4.35 -22.40
CA SER A 341 -0.64 -3.01 -21.81
C SER A 341 0.67 -2.31 -22.18
N THR A 342 1.82 -2.97 -21.97
CA THR A 342 3.13 -2.42 -22.34
C THR A 342 3.20 -2.10 -23.83
N PHE A 343 2.69 -2.99 -24.68
CA PHE A 343 2.69 -2.79 -26.12
C PHE A 343 1.77 -1.63 -26.54
N ALA A 344 0.57 -1.55 -25.96
CA ALA A 344 -0.38 -0.48 -26.24
C ALA A 344 0.15 0.90 -25.81
N THR A 345 0.61 1.01 -24.56
CA THR A 345 1.26 2.21 -24.02
C THR A 345 2.49 2.60 -24.88
N TYR A 346 3.30 1.62 -25.32
CA TYR A 346 4.46 1.91 -26.16
C TYR A 346 4.04 2.52 -27.51
N ILE A 347 3.03 1.96 -28.20
CA ILE A 347 2.48 2.54 -29.45
C ILE A 347 1.89 3.95 -29.22
N LEU A 348 1.22 4.16 -28.09
CA LEU A 348 0.66 5.46 -27.71
C LEU A 348 1.76 6.50 -27.48
N SER A 349 2.87 6.12 -26.84
CA SER A 349 4.02 6.98 -26.49
C SER A 349 4.95 7.32 -27.66
N LEU A 350 4.79 6.69 -28.83
CA LEU A 350 5.54 7.04 -30.05
C LEU A 350 5.26 8.50 -30.47
N GLY A 351 6.08 9.45 -29.98
CA GLY A 351 5.88 10.89 -30.11
C GLY A 351 6.71 11.58 -31.19
N GLY A 352 6.10 12.59 -31.84
CA GLY A 352 6.69 13.76 -32.49
C GLY A 352 7.54 13.57 -33.76
N ASN A 353 8.62 12.79 -33.69
CA ASN A 353 9.63 12.74 -34.75
C ASN A 353 9.42 11.61 -35.78
N ARG A 354 8.44 10.72 -35.53
CA ARG A 354 8.13 9.56 -36.39
C ARG A 354 6.62 9.41 -36.64
N GLN A 355 5.93 10.50 -36.95
CA GLN A 355 4.47 10.49 -37.17
C GLN A 355 4.04 9.45 -38.23
N ASN A 356 4.82 9.30 -39.30
CA ASN A 356 4.55 8.34 -40.38
C ASN A 356 4.77 6.88 -39.94
N ASP A 357 5.76 6.63 -39.07
CA ASP A 357 5.96 5.28 -38.54
C ASP A 357 4.83 4.94 -37.57
N ARG A 358 4.39 5.92 -36.75
CA ARG A 358 3.26 5.74 -35.83
C ARG A 358 1.98 5.34 -36.56
N THR A 359 1.61 6.02 -37.64
CA THR A 359 0.39 5.68 -38.39
C THR A 359 0.52 4.29 -39.03
N ARG A 360 1.65 3.99 -39.66
CA ARG A 360 1.89 2.66 -40.25
C ARG A 360 1.82 1.53 -39.24
N VAL A 361 2.44 1.71 -38.06
CA VAL A 361 2.43 0.73 -36.98
C VAL A 361 1.02 0.56 -36.44
N LYS A 362 0.31 1.66 -36.17
CA LYS A 362 -1.10 1.61 -35.77
C LYS A 362 -1.92 0.84 -36.79
N ASP A 363 -1.89 1.21 -38.07
CA ASP A 363 -2.66 0.55 -39.12
C ASP A 363 -2.40 -0.95 -39.21
N THR A 364 -1.17 -1.39 -38.93
CA THR A 364 -0.79 -2.81 -38.96
C THR A 364 -1.33 -3.58 -37.76
N PHE A 365 -1.29 -3.00 -36.55
CA PHE A 365 -1.71 -3.66 -35.31
C PHE A 365 -3.16 -3.37 -34.90
N LEU A 366 -3.85 -2.40 -35.51
CA LEU A 366 -5.25 -2.08 -35.26
C LEU A 366 -6.16 -3.33 -35.39
N PRO A 367 -6.04 -4.19 -36.42
CA PRO A 367 -6.80 -5.45 -36.48
C PRO A 367 -6.49 -6.41 -35.33
N VAL A 368 -5.23 -6.45 -34.85
CA VAL A 368 -4.81 -7.31 -33.73
C VAL A 368 -5.43 -6.83 -32.43
N PHE A 369 -5.35 -5.53 -32.12
CA PHE A 369 -6.02 -4.95 -30.96
C PHE A 369 -7.54 -5.05 -31.06
N SER A 370 -8.09 -4.95 -32.27
CA SER A 370 -9.49 -5.24 -32.50
C SER A 370 -9.82 -6.66 -32.05
N ALA A 371 -9.15 -7.68 -32.57
CA ALA A 371 -9.41 -9.07 -32.20
C ALA A 371 -9.14 -9.35 -30.70
N LEU A 372 -8.17 -8.65 -30.10
CA LEU A 372 -7.91 -8.69 -28.67
C LEU A 372 -9.13 -8.21 -27.85
N VAL A 373 -9.80 -7.12 -28.24
CA VAL A 373 -11.04 -6.70 -27.55
C VAL A 373 -12.08 -7.82 -27.54
N ASP A 374 -12.29 -8.50 -28.66
CA ASP A 374 -13.25 -9.61 -28.73
C ASP A 374 -12.84 -10.76 -27.80
N ALA A 375 -11.55 -11.10 -27.77
CA ALA A 375 -11.00 -12.13 -26.90
C ALA A 375 -11.11 -11.78 -25.41
N LEU A 376 -10.78 -10.55 -25.03
CA LEU A 376 -10.86 -10.06 -23.66
C LEU A 376 -12.30 -9.99 -23.17
N VAL A 377 -13.22 -9.45 -24.00
CA VAL A 377 -14.65 -9.41 -23.66
C VAL A 377 -15.22 -10.82 -23.53
N LEU A 378 -14.78 -11.77 -24.36
CA LEU A 378 -15.17 -13.18 -24.24
C LEU A 378 -14.68 -13.80 -22.92
N ARG A 379 -13.39 -13.63 -22.57
CA ARG A 379 -12.81 -14.16 -21.32
C ARG A 379 -13.32 -13.47 -20.07
N ALA A 380 -13.80 -12.23 -20.20
CA ALA A 380 -14.42 -11.48 -19.12
C ALA A 380 -15.89 -11.90 -18.87
N GLN A 381 -16.52 -12.74 -19.70
CA GLN A 381 -17.90 -13.21 -19.46
C GLN A 381 -17.98 -14.05 -18.19
N VAL A 382 -19.10 -13.92 -17.47
CA VAL A 382 -19.40 -14.78 -16.32
C VAL A 382 -20.02 -16.08 -16.82
N ASP A 383 -19.45 -17.21 -16.42
CA ASP A 383 -20.00 -18.53 -16.75
C ASP A 383 -21.32 -18.79 -16.01
N GLU A 384 -22.29 -19.41 -16.70
CA GLU A 384 -23.64 -19.66 -16.16
C GLU A 384 -23.65 -20.66 -14.98
N PHE A 385 -22.62 -21.50 -14.83
CA PHE A 385 -22.58 -22.55 -13.82
C PHE A 385 -22.21 -22.10 -12.40
N THR A 386 -21.78 -20.85 -12.20
CA THR A 386 -21.59 -20.29 -10.85
C THR A 386 -22.91 -19.89 -10.18
N SER A 387 -24.02 -19.94 -10.93
CA SER A 387 -25.36 -19.60 -10.45
C SER A 387 -26.15 -20.82 -9.95
N SER A 388 -25.55 -21.67 -9.10
CA SER A 388 -26.38 -22.57 -8.31
C SER A 388 -27.33 -21.74 -7.45
N ASP A 389 -28.62 -21.81 -7.75
CA ASP A 389 -29.74 -21.07 -7.16
C ASP A 389 -29.85 -21.13 -5.60
N GLU A 390 -28.94 -21.82 -4.91
CA GLU A 390 -29.00 -22.09 -3.48
C GLU A 390 -27.96 -21.36 -2.63
N SER A 391 -26.98 -20.66 -3.21
CA SER A 391 -26.03 -19.86 -2.43
C SER A 391 -26.44 -18.38 -2.38
N PRO A 392 -26.87 -17.85 -1.21
CA PRO A 392 -27.14 -16.43 -1.04
C PRO A 392 -25.81 -15.68 -0.97
N GLY A 393 -25.33 -15.22 -2.13
CA GLY A 393 -24.04 -14.55 -2.28
C GLY A 393 -23.37 -15.00 -3.57
N LEU A 394 -23.83 -14.47 -4.71
CA LEU A 394 -23.20 -14.68 -6.00
C LEU A 394 -22.03 -13.70 -6.13
N ASP A 395 -20.93 -14.02 -5.47
CA ASP A 395 -19.66 -13.36 -5.72
C ASP A 395 -19.09 -13.89 -7.05
N LEU A 396 -18.62 -12.98 -7.91
CA LEU A 396 -17.87 -13.40 -9.09
C LEU A 396 -16.64 -14.19 -8.62
N PRO A 397 -16.21 -15.24 -9.35
CA PRO A 397 -14.98 -15.96 -9.00
C PRO A 397 -13.81 -15.00 -8.80
N ASP A 398 -13.04 -15.17 -7.72
CA ASP A 398 -11.91 -14.28 -7.38
C ASP A 398 -10.93 -14.12 -8.56
N GLY A 399 -10.70 -15.20 -9.32
CA GLY A 399 -9.87 -15.17 -10.53
C GLY A 399 -10.44 -14.29 -11.64
N LEU A 400 -11.76 -14.28 -11.84
CA LEU A 400 -12.43 -13.41 -12.81
C LEU A 400 -12.39 -11.95 -12.35
N LEU A 401 -12.59 -11.69 -11.07
CA LEU A 401 -12.46 -10.35 -10.50
C LEU A 401 -11.04 -9.80 -10.66
N HIS A 402 -10.02 -10.62 -10.35
CA HIS A 402 -8.62 -10.25 -10.55
C HIS A 402 -8.34 -9.92 -12.02
N PHE A 403 -8.74 -10.80 -12.93
CA PHE A 403 -8.58 -10.60 -14.37
C PHE A 403 -9.26 -9.31 -14.83
N ARG A 404 -10.55 -9.09 -14.47
CA ARG A 404 -11.30 -7.87 -14.82
C ARG A 404 -10.60 -6.61 -14.30
N ASN A 405 -10.07 -6.61 -13.08
CA ASN A 405 -9.32 -5.48 -12.56
C ASN A 405 -8.05 -5.20 -13.37
N ASN A 406 -7.31 -6.25 -13.77
CA ASN A 406 -6.12 -6.12 -14.61
C ASN A 406 -6.47 -5.62 -16.04
N LEU A 407 -7.69 -5.84 -16.51
CA LEU A 407 -8.14 -5.34 -17.82
C LEU A 407 -8.46 -3.84 -17.86
N LEU A 408 -8.70 -3.17 -16.73
CA LEU A 408 -9.21 -1.78 -16.73
C LEU A 408 -8.27 -0.82 -17.48
N GLU A 409 -6.99 -0.79 -17.12
CA GLU A 409 -5.99 0.06 -17.80
C GLU A 409 -5.75 -0.39 -19.25
N LEU A 410 -5.78 -1.69 -19.52
CA LEU A 410 -5.60 -2.22 -20.87
C LEU A 410 -6.75 -1.79 -21.81
N LEU A 411 -8.00 -1.88 -21.36
CA LEU A 411 -9.16 -1.47 -22.15
C LEU A 411 -9.13 0.03 -22.45
N VAL A 412 -8.68 0.84 -21.49
CA VAL A 412 -8.42 2.29 -21.62
C VAL A 412 -7.40 2.54 -22.74
N ASP A 413 -6.25 1.87 -22.71
CA ASP A 413 -5.20 2.00 -23.73
C ASP A 413 -5.69 1.54 -25.12
N ILE A 414 -6.42 0.42 -25.19
CA ILE A 414 -6.97 -0.09 -26.46
C ILE A 414 -8.03 0.87 -27.02
N CYS A 415 -8.85 1.48 -26.17
CA CYS A 415 -9.85 2.48 -26.58
C CYS A 415 -9.18 3.70 -27.21
N GLN A 416 -8.08 4.21 -26.63
CA GLN A 416 -7.28 5.29 -27.21
C GLN A 416 -6.61 4.88 -28.53
N LEU A 417 -6.18 3.63 -28.67
CA LEU A 417 -5.59 3.12 -29.91
C LEU A 417 -6.61 2.99 -31.05
N LEU A 418 -7.76 2.36 -30.79
CA LEU A 418 -8.83 2.15 -31.76
C LEU A 418 -9.63 3.43 -32.08
N HIS A 419 -9.56 4.43 -31.20
CA HIS A 419 -10.43 5.59 -31.08
C HIS A 419 -11.78 5.27 -30.39
N PRO A 420 -12.28 6.12 -29.48
CA PRO A 420 -13.53 5.93 -28.73
C PRO A 420 -14.73 5.48 -29.58
N THR A 421 -15.00 6.18 -30.69
CA THR A 421 -16.12 5.86 -31.59
C THR A 421 -16.02 4.46 -32.21
N THR A 422 -14.80 4.04 -32.59
CA THR A 422 -14.55 2.71 -33.16
C THR A 422 -14.68 1.64 -32.09
N PHE A 423 -14.17 1.90 -30.88
CA PHE A 423 -14.26 0.99 -29.74
C PHE A 423 -15.73 0.73 -29.35
N VAL A 424 -16.52 1.79 -29.20
CA VAL A 424 -17.95 1.70 -28.85
C VAL A 424 -18.75 1.00 -29.96
N SER A 425 -18.54 1.40 -31.22
CA SER A 425 -19.23 0.76 -32.34
C SER A 425 -18.86 -0.72 -32.45
N LYS A 426 -17.61 -1.09 -32.11
CA LYS A 426 -17.20 -2.48 -32.05
C LYS A 426 -17.92 -3.26 -30.95
N LEU A 427 -18.01 -2.72 -29.73
CA LEU A 427 -18.72 -3.39 -28.63
C LEU A 427 -20.20 -3.65 -28.96
N PHE A 428 -20.89 -2.69 -29.58
CA PHE A 428 -22.33 -2.80 -29.86
C PHE A 428 -22.68 -3.44 -31.20
N PHE A 429 -21.90 -3.21 -32.26
CA PHE A 429 -22.23 -3.62 -33.64
C PHE A 429 -21.23 -4.62 -34.25
N GLY A 430 -20.08 -4.86 -33.62
CA GLY A 430 -18.93 -5.58 -34.19
C GLY A 430 -19.09 -7.10 -34.45
N GLY A 431 -20.31 -7.66 -34.37
CA GLY A 431 -20.53 -9.10 -34.57
C GLY A 431 -21.92 -9.50 -35.06
N VAL A 432 -22.85 -8.56 -35.27
CA VAL A 432 -24.22 -8.90 -35.70
C VAL A 432 -24.63 -8.00 -36.86
N PRO A 433 -24.85 -8.55 -38.07
CA PRO A 433 -25.53 -7.81 -39.13
C PRO A 433 -26.98 -7.58 -38.72
N SER A 434 -27.27 -6.38 -38.21
CA SER A 434 -28.58 -5.70 -38.22
C SER A 434 -29.81 -6.56 -38.58
N SER A 435 -30.16 -7.54 -37.74
CA SER A 435 -31.47 -8.21 -37.71
C SER A 435 -31.59 -9.20 -36.53
N SER A 436 -32.30 -8.79 -35.48
CA SER A 436 -33.12 -9.65 -34.61
C SER A 436 -32.51 -10.91 -33.93
N VAL A 437 -31.23 -10.91 -33.53
CA VAL A 437 -30.69 -12.00 -32.68
C VAL A 437 -30.54 -11.51 -31.24
N SER A 438 -31.28 -12.13 -30.31
CA SER A 438 -31.20 -11.91 -28.86
C SER A 438 -29.78 -12.17 -28.35
N MET A 439 -29.08 -11.13 -27.89
CA MET A 439 -27.75 -11.27 -27.29
C MET A 439 -27.87 -11.95 -25.91
N PRO A 440 -27.00 -12.92 -25.56
CA PRO A 440 -26.99 -13.54 -24.24
C PRO A 440 -26.71 -12.49 -23.16
N LEU A 441 -27.37 -12.61 -21.99
CA LEU A 441 -27.15 -11.66 -20.88
C LEU A 441 -25.67 -11.58 -20.47
N ARG A 442 -24.93 -12.69 -20.53
CA ARG A 442 -23.49 -12.74 -20.21
C ARG A 442 -22.63 -11.87 -21.13
N GLU A 443 -23.00 -11.81 -22.40
CA GLU A 443 -22.30 -10.99 -23.39
C GLU A 443 -22.67 -9.52 -23.20
N ILE A 444 -23.93 -9.23 -22.90
CA ILE A 444 -24.39 -7.88 -22.54
C ILE A 444 -23.62 -7.38 -21.31
N GLU A 445 -23.53 -8.18 -20.26
CA GLU A 445 -22.85 -7.81 -19.02
C GLU A 445 -21.35 -7.55 -19.22
N ALA A 446 -20.64 -8.41 -19.95
CA ALA A 446 -19.22 -8.21 -20.23
C ALA A 446 -18.97 -6.95 -21.09
N LYS A 447 -19.89 -6.63 -22.01
CA LYS A 447 -19.86 -5.39 -22.80
C LYS A 447 -20.14 -4.15 -21.96
N LEU A 448 -21.09 -4.23 -21.02
CA LEU A 448 -21.35 -3.15 -20.06
C LEU A 448 -20.13 -2.92 -19.15
N PHE A 449 -19.50 -3.98 -18.66
CA PHE A 449 -18.24 -3.91 -17.92
C PHE A 449 -17.15 -3.19 -18.72
N ALA A 450 -16.91 -3.60 -19.97
CA ALA A 450 -15.92 -2.97 -20.83
C ALA A 450 -16.24 -1.49 -21.10
N LEU A 451 -17.52 -1.15 -21.29
CA LEU A 451 -17.98 0.22 -21.52
C LEU A 451 -17.83 1.11 -20.28
N THR A 452 -18.04 0.57 -19.08
CA THR A 452 -17.77 1.25 -17.81
C THR A 452 -16.27 1.52 -17.66
N ALA A 453 -15.42 0.54 -17.96
CA ALA A 453 -13.96 0.68 -17.83
C ALA A 453 -13.38 1.84 -18.65
N VAL A 454 -13.95 2.13 -19.81
CA VAL A 454 -13.45 3.18 -20.74
C VAL A 454 -14.23 4.50 -20.67
N SER A 455 -15.12 4.67 -19.69
CA SER A 455 -16.06 5.80 -19.67
C SER A 455 -15.39 7.16 -19.59
N GLU A 456 -14.32 7.31 -18.82
CA GLU A 456 -13.63 8.60 -18.68
C GLU A 456 -13.02 9.09 -20.00
N ILE A 457 -12.38 8.19 -20.77
CA ILE A 457 -11.82 8.55 -22.08
C ILE A 457 -12.93 8.90 -23.07
N ILE A 458 -14.01 8.11 -23.10
CA ILE A 458 -15.13 8.38 -24.01
C ILE A 458 -15.75 9.74 -23.70
N LEU A 459 -15.93 10.09 -22.42
CA LEU A 459 -16.46 11.40 -22.02
C LEU A 459 -15.53 12.57 -22.35
N GLN A 460 -14.22 12.37 -22.38
CA GLN A 460 -13.23 13.41 -22.69
C GLN A 460 -13.01 13.63 -24.19
N GLU A 461 -12.96 12.54 -24.99
CA GLU A 461 -12.52 12.57 -26.39
C GLU A 461 -13.60 12.14 -27.40
N GLY A 462 -14.69 11.51 -26.96
CA GLY A 462 -15.69 10.89 -27.84
C GLY A 462 -16.79 11.85 -28.31
N GLU A 463 -17.33 11.56 -29.50
CA GLU A 463 -18.67 12.03 -29.87
C GLU A 463 -19.73 11.22 -29.10
N ALA A 464 -20.81 11.88 -28.68
CA ALA A 464 -21.92 11.20 -28.01
C ALA A 464 -22.49 10.09 -28.92
N PHE A 465 -22.46 8.86 -28.42
CA PHE A 465 -23.05 7.72 -29.13
C PHE A 465 -24.53 7.54 -28.76
N ASP A 466 -25.23 6.73 -29.54
CA ASP A 466 -26.65 6.48 -29.33
C ASP A 466 -26.89 5.63 -28.07
N PHE A 467 -27.44 6.25 -27.03
CA PHE A 467 -27.83 5.58 -25.78
C PHE A 467 -29.16 4.81 -25.87
N ALA A 468 -29.80 4.73 -27.04
CA ALA A 468 -31.10 4.06 -27.19
C ALA A 468 -31.09 2.63 -26.65
N LEU A 469 -30.03 1.85 -26.87
CA LEU A 469 -29.94 0.47 -26.38
C LEU A 469 -29.83 0.42 -24.85
N ILE A 470 -29.01 1.28 -24.24
CA ILE A 470 -28.90 1.40 -22.77
C ILE A 470 -30.25 1.80 -22.17
N MET A 471 -30.93 2.78 -22.77
CA MET A 471 -32.23 3.24 -22.30
C MET A 471 -33.36 2.22 -22.49
N GLN A 472 -33.30 1.39 -23.54
CA GLN A 472 -34.20 0.26 -23.72
C GLN A 472 -34.00 -0.80 -22.63
N LEU A 473 -32.75 -1.10 -22.26
CA LEU A 473 -32.45 -2.00 -21.14
C LEU A 473 -32.96 -1.42 -19.82
N VAL A 474 -32.67 -0.15 -19.51
CA VAL A 474 -33.19 0.54 -18.31
C VAL A 474 -34.71 0.47 -18.25
N SER A 475 -35.39 0.78 -19.36
CA SER A 475 -36.85 0.73 -19.43
C SER A 475 -37.38 -0.69 -19.18
N ALA A 476 -36.75 -1.71 -19.78
CA ALA A 476 -37.13 -3.10 -19.61
C ALA A 476 -36.92 -3.60 -18.17
N PHE A 477 -35.84 -3.17 -17.50
CA PHE A 477 -35.55 -3.54 -16.11
C PHE A 477 -36.38 -2.74 -15.09
N SER A 478 -36.72 -1.47 -15.38
CA SER A 478 -37.52 -0.62 -14.46
C SER A 478 -38.93 -1.13 -14.16
N VAL A 479 -39.48 -1.99 -15.03
CA VAL A 479 -40.84 -2.56 -14.88
C VAL A 479 -40.82 -3.87 -14.09
N ARG A 480 -39.66 -4.50 -13.92
CA ARG A 480 -39.56 -5.77 -13.20
C ARG A 480 -39.65 -5.54 -11.69
N PRO A 481 -40.41 -6.37 -10.95
CA PRO A 481 -40.41 -6.31 -9.50
C PRO A 481 -39.04 -6.73 -8.94
N SER A 482 -38.61 -6.13 -7.83
CA SER A 482 -37.33 -6.44 -7.18
C SER A 482 -37.17 -7.93 -6.86
N SER A 483 -38.27 -8.64 -6.58
CA SER A 483 -38.27 -10.09 -6.34
C SER A 483 -37.71 -10.95 -7.49
N GLU A 484 -37.68 -10.42 -8.72
CA GLU A 484 -37.12 -11.09 -9.90
C GLU A 484 -35.63 -10.76 -10.13
N LEU A 485 -35.06 -9.84 -9.37
CA LEU A 485 -33.64 -9.48 -9.41
C LEU A 485 -32.80 -10.50 -8.64
N LYS A 486 -32.76 -11.73 -9.15
CA LYS A 486 -31.97 -12.82 -8.57
C LYS A 486 -30.97 -13.39 -9.56
N GLY A 487 -29.92 -13.99 -9.01
CA GLY A 487 -28.91 -14.68 -9.79
C GLY A 487 -28.12 -13.73 -10.68
N PHE A 488 -27.83 -14.18 -11.90
CA PHE A 488 -27.06 -13.41 -12.88
C PHE A 488 -27.75 -12.11 -13.33
N ILE A 489 -29.09 -12.02 -13.21
CA ILE A 489 -29.83 -10.80 -13.54
C ILE A 489 -29.38 -9.62 -12.68
N SER A 490 -29.08 -9.84 -11.39
CA SER A 490 -28.59 -8.80 -10.48
C SER A 490 -27.22 -8.28 -10.89
N VAL A 491 -26.37 -9.16 -11.44
CA VAL A 491 -25.04 -8.77 -11.96
C VAL A 491 -25.19 -7.90 -13.22
N VAL A 492 -26.07 -8.28 -14.14
CA VAL A 492 -26.41 -7.46 -15.32
C VAL A 492 -26.99 -6.11 -14.90
N TYR A 493 -27.86 -6.11 -13.90
CA TYR A 493 -28.50 -4.91 -13.36
C TYR A 493 -27.46 -3.94 -12.78
N ARG A 494 -26.53 -4.47 -11.97
CA ARG A 494 -25.40 -3.72 -11.41
C ARG A 494 -24.54 -3.11 -12.52
N SER A 495 -24.09 -3.92 -13.49
CA SER A 495 -23.24 -3.44 -14.60
C SER A 495 -23.96 -2.39 -15.46
N LEU A 496 -25.29 -2.48 -15.61
CA LEU A 496 -26.09 -1.46 -16.27
C LEU A 496 -26.17 -0.16 -15.44
N ALA A 497 -26.34 -0.26 -14.12
CA ALA A 497 -26.31 0.89 -13.22
C ALA A 497 -24.94 1.59 -13.25
N ASP A 498 -23.84 0.85 -13.30
CA ASP A 498 -22.49 1.40 -13.45
C ASP A 498 -22.35 2.21 -14.75
N VAL A 499 -22.82 1.68 -15.88
CA VAL A 499 -22.86 2.42 -17.16
C VAL A 499 -23.74 3.67 -17.03
N VAL A 500 -24.94 3.56 -16.46
CA VAL A 500 -25.83 4.70 -16.26
C VAL A 500 -25.18 5.80 -15.41
N GLY A 501 -24.49 5.42 -14.34
CA GLY A 501 -23.74 6.35 -13.50
C GLY A 501 -22.55 6.97 -14.23
N SER A 502 -21.75 6.17 -14.93
CA SER A 502 -20.55 6.63 -15.64
C SER A 502 -20.84 7.54 -16.83
N TYR A 503 -21.98 7.39 -17.51
CA TYR A 503 -22.39 8.25 -18.63
C TYR A 503 -23.53 9.22 -18.26
N SER A 504 -23.75 9.45 -16.97
CA SER A 504 -24.77 10.36 -16.41
C SER A 504 -24.82 11.71 -17.14
N ARG A 505 -23.68 12.38 -17.34
CA ARG A 505 -23.55 13.64 -18.11
C ARG A 505 -24.18 13.63 -19.50
N TRP A 506 -24.11 12.50 -20.21
CA TRP A 506 -24.65 12.39 -21.57
C TRP A 506 -26.09 11.87 -21.56
N ILE A 507 -26.43 10.95 -20.66
CA ILE A 507 -27.78 10.42 -20.49
C ILE A 507 -28.74 11.55 -20.04
N SER A 508 -28.25 12.44 -19.19
CA SER A 508 -29.04 13.52 -18.60
C SER A 508 -29.50 14.60 -19.60
N VAL A 509 -28.87 14.65 -20.78
CA VAL A 509 -29.27 15.51 -21.91
C VAL A 509 -30.61 15.07 -22.52
N PHE A 510 -31.08 13.86 -22.25
CA PHE A 510 -32.35 13.30 -22.75
C PHE A 510 -33.43 13.29 -21.66
N PRO A 511 -34.13 14.42 -21.41
CA PRO A 511 -35.03 14.58 -20.26
C PRO A 511 -36.22 13.63 -20.24
N SER A 512 -36.62 13.07 -21.39
CA SER A 512 -37.76 12.16 -21.50
C SER A 512 -37.65 10.88 -20.66
N ASN A 513 -36.45 10.58 -20.15
CA ASN A 513 -36.14 9.30 -19.54
C ASN A 513 -35.90 9.35 -18.01
N ALA A 514 -36.09 10.52 -17.38
CA ALA A 514 -35.78 10.69 -15.95
C ALA A 514 -36.56 9.72 -15.04
N ARG A 515 -37.88 9.57 -15.26
CA ARG A 515 -38.71 8.69 -14.42
C ARG A 515 -38.32 7.20 -14.51
N PRO A 516 -38.19 6.58 -15.70
CA PRO A 516 -37.67 5.21 -15.81
C PRO A 516 -36.30 5.01 -15.15
N LEU A 517 -35.40 5.99 -15.27
CA LEU A 517 -34.08 5.96 -14.62
C LEU A 517 -34.20 5.96 -13.10
N LEU A 518 -34.97 6.89 -12.52
CA LEU A 518 -35.16 6.97 -11.07
C LEU A 518 -35.81 5.70 -10.51
N LEU A 519 -36.80 5.12 -11.21
CA LEU A 519 -37.43 3.86 -10.80
C LEU A 519 -36.48 2.66 -10.91
N PHE A 520 -35.66 2.60 -11.97
CA PHE A 520 -34.61 1.62 -12.11
C PHE A 520 -33.60 1.71 -10.96
N LEU A 521 -33.10 2.91 -10.65
CA LEU A 521 -32.12 3.06 -9.57
C LEU A 521 -32.72 2.73 -8.21
N ALA A 522 -33.96 3.16 -7.94
CA ALA A 522 -34.64 2.83 -6.69
C ALA A 522 -34.86 1.32 -6.51
N GLY A 523 -35.21 0.60 -7.58
CA GLY A 523 -35.35 -0.86 -7.55
C GLY A 523 -34.03 -1.55 -7.21
N GLY A 524 -32.92 -1.09 -7.78
CA GLY A 524 -31.60 -1.66 -7.54
C GLY A 524 -31.00 -1.31 -6.17
N ILE A 525 -31.30 -0.12 -5.61
CA ILE A 525 -30.86 0.25 -4.26
C ILE A 525 -31.40 -0.72 -3.20
N SER A 526 -32.59 -1.28 -3.41
CA SER A 526 -33.18 -2.24 -2.48
C SER A 526 -32.49 -3.62 -2.44
N GLU A 527 -31.63 -3.93 -3.42
CA GLU A 527 -30.95 -5.21 -3.57
C GLU A 527 -29.45 -5.10 -3.23
N PRO A 528 -28.91 -5.90 -2.29
CA PRO A 528 -27.52 -5.75 -1.81
C PRO A 528 -26.43 -5.74 -2.89
N ILE A 529 -26.57 -6.58 -3.92
CA ILE A 529 -25.60 -6.72 -5.02
C ILE A 529 -25.56 -5.45 -5.90
N CYS A 530 -26.70 -4.77 -6.03
CA CYS A 530 -26.89 -3.62 -6.92
C CYS A 530 -26.82 -2.28 -6.17
N SER A 531 -26.95 -2.31 -4.84
CA SER A 531 -27.08 -1.15 -3.95
C SER A 531 -26.07 -0.05 -4.26
N HIS A 532 -24.78 -0.37 -4.18
CA HIS A 532 -23.70 0.58 -4.38
C HIS A 532 -23.71 1.23 -5.77
N ALA A 533 -23.78 0.41 -6.83
CA ALA A 533 -23.81 0.89 -8.21
C ALA A 533 -25.03 1.80 -8.48
N CYS A 534 -26.19 1.43 -7.94
CA CYS A 534 -27.42 2.21 -8.11
C CYS A 534 -27.42 3.50 -7.28
N ALA A 535 -26.91 3.46 -6.04
CA ALA A 535 -26.76 4.64 -5.19
C ALA A 535 -25.79 5.66 -5.80
N SER A 536 -24.62 5.21 -6.25
CA SER A 536 -23.64 6.06 -6.94
C SER A 536 -24.18 6.63 -8.25
N ALA A 537 -24.87 5.82 -9.05
CA ALA A 537 -25.51 6.29 -10.28
C ALA A 537 -26.63 7.31 -10.01
N LEU A 538 -27.40 7.13 -8.94
CA LEU A 538 -28.41 8.09 -8.49
C LEU A 538 -27.78 9.42 -8.12
N ARG A 539 -26.68 9.42 -7.35
CA ARG A 539 -25.93 10.64 -7.04
C ARG A 539 -25.47 11.37 -8.29
N LYS A 540 -24.77 10.67 -9.19
CA LYS A 540 -24.22 11.28 -10.42
C LYS A 540 -25.32 11.87 -11.32
N ILE A 541 -26.43 11.16 -11.51
CA ILE A 541 -27.58 11.69 -12.28
C ILE A 541 -28.18 12.94 -11.62
N CYS A 542 -28.29 12.95 -10.28
CA CYS A 542 -28.80 14.10 -9.54
C CYS A 542 -27.88 15.33 -9.63
N GLU A 543 -26.57 15.12 -9.66
CA GLU A 543 -25.57 16.18 -9.83
C GLU A 543 -25.54 16.75 -11.26
N ASP A 544 -25.66 15.89 -12.28
CA ASP A 544 -25.47 16.30 -13.69
C ASP A 544 -26.71 16.94 -14.34
N ALA A 545 -27.94 16.65 -13.88
CA ALA A 545 -29.15 17.32 -14.40
C ALA A 545 -30.20 17.66 -13.33
N PRO A 546 -29.86 18.57 -12.40
CA PRO A 546 -30.81 19.00 -11.36
C PRO A 546 -32.10 19.56 -11.96
N ALA A 547 -32.03 20.30 -13.08
CA ALA A 547 -33.20 20.94 -13.70
C ALA A 547 -34.28 19.96 -14.18
N VAL A 548 -33.90 18.78 -14.67
CA VAL A 548 -34.85 17.76 -15.16
C VAL A 548 -35.48 17.00 -13.98
N ILE A 549 -34.70 16.79 -12.92
CA ILE A 549 -35.10 16.00 -11.76
C ILE A 549 -35.96 16.83 -10.78
N GLN A 550 -35.87 18.17 -10.84
CA GLN A 550 -36.70 19.08 -10.04
C GLN A 550 -38.20 19.07 -10.40
N GLU A 551 -38.62 18.41 -11.49
CA GLU A 551 -40.04 18.25 -11.79
C GLU A 551 -40.77 17.55 -10.63
N THR A 552 -41.96 18.04 -10.27
CA THR A 552 -42.66 17.62 -9.04
C THR A 552 -42.84 16.11 -8.92
N SER A 553 -43.14 15.42 -10.02
CA SER A 553 -43.29 13.97 -10.01
C SER A 553 -42.01 13.19 -9.74
N ASN A 554 -40.85 13.77 -10.04
CA ASN A 554 -39.54 13.18 -9.80
C ASN A 554 -39.09 13.44 -8.36
N LEU A 555 -39.41 14.62 -7.81
CA LEU A 555 -39.22 14.93 -6.39
C LEU A 555 -39.98 13.95 -5.48
N ASP A 556 -41.22 13.59 -5.84
CA ASP A 556 -42.00 12.60 -5.08
C ASP A 556 -41.29 11.23 -5.02
N ILE A 557 -40.64 10.82 -6.13
CA ILE A 557 -39.87 9.56 -6.18
C ILE A 557 -38.63 9.66 -5.30
N LEU A 558 -37.89 10.77 -5.35
CA LEU A 558 -36.72 10.99 -4.50
C LEU A 558 -37.07 11.00 -3.01
N MET A 559 -38.17 11.65 -2.63
CA MET A 559 -38.64 11.64 -1.24
C MET A 559 -39.06 10.24 -0.80
N TRP A 560 -39.74 9.48 -1.67
CA TRP A 560 -40.07 8.08 -1.40
C TRP A 560 -38.82 7.20 -1.20
N ILE A 561 -37.78 7.38 -2.01
CA ILE A 561 -36.48 6.72 -1.83
C ILE A 561 -35.91 7.06 -0.44
N GLY A 562 -35.91 8.34 -0.07
CA GLY A 562 -35.43 8.80 1.25
C GLY A 562 -36.21 8.21 2.44
N GLU A 563 -37.53 8.07 2.30
CA GLU A 563 -38.39 7.45 3.33
C GLU A 563 -38.16 5.94 3.46
N CYS A 564 -37.73 5.26 2.39
CA CYS A 564 -37.44 3.83 2.40
C CYS A 564 -36.05 3.46 2.96
N LEU A 565 -35.17 4.44 3.21
CA LEU A 565 -33.81 4.19 3.73
C LEU A 565 -33.78 3.42 5.06
N GLU A 566 -34.83 3.49 5.88
CA GLU A 566 -34.92 2.71 7.14
C GLU A 566 -35.32 1.25 6.93
N GLN A 567 -35.86 0.92 5.76
CA GLN A 567 -36.31 -0.42 5.40
C GLN A 567 -35.21 -1.19 4.63
N TRP A 568 -34.31 -0.46 3.97
CA TRP A 568 -33.21 -1.03 3.21
C TRP A 568 -31.97 -1.23 4.10
N ASP A 569 -31.38 -2.42 4.05
CA ASP A 569 -30.16 -2.74 4.81
C ASP A 569 -28.91 -2.26 4.06
N LEU A 570 -28.80 -0.94 3.91
CA LEU A 570 -27.71 -0.29 3.19
C LEU A 570 -26.45 -0.16 4.05
N THR A 571 -25.29 -0.18 3.41
CA THR A 571 -24.05 0.31 4.01
C THR A 571 -24.18 1.82 4.31
N LEU A 572 -23.34 2.35 5.21
CA LEU A 572 -23.35 3.80 5.48
C LEU A 572 -22.93 4.62 4.25
N GLU A 573 -22.04 4.08 3.42
CA GLU A 573 -21.56 4.71 2.19
C GLU A 573 -22.68 4.84 1.15
N ASP A 574 -23.43 3.75 0.90
CA ASP A 574 -24.55 3.77 -0.06
C ASP A 574 -25.68 4.69 0.41
N GLU A 575 -25.93 4.72 1.72
CA GLU A 575 -26.89 5.67 2.29
C GLU A 575 -26.44 7.12 2.14
N GLU A 576 -25.15 7.41 2.35
CA GLU A 576 -24.56 8.73 2.15
C GLU A 576 -24.68 9.17 0.67
N GLU A 577 -24.45 8.27 -0.29
CA GLU A 577 -24.67 8.50 -1.73
C GLU A 577 -26.13 8.90 -2.04
N VAL A 578 -27.11 8.16 -1.52
CA VAL A 578 -28.54 8.43 -1.73
C VAL A 578 -28.97 9.75 -1.08
N ILE A 579 -28.56 9.99 0.17
CA ILE A 579 -28.86 11.25 0.87
C ILE A 579 -28.23 12.44 0.14
N THR A 580 -27.00 12.29 -0.36
CA THR A 580 -26.33 13.30 -1.18
C THR A 580 -27.15 13.60 -2.43
N ALA A 581 -27.55 12.57 -3.16
CA ALA A 581 -28.35 12.71 -4.38
C ALA A 581 -29.64 13.52 -4.14
N ILE A 582 -30.40 13.13 -3.11
CA ILE A 582 -31.64 13.83 -2.73
C ILE A 582 -31.33 15.26 -2.29
N THR A 583 -30.31 15.46 -1.46
CA THR A 583 -29.95 16.79 -0.92
C THR A 583 -29.53 17.76 -2.00
N VAL A 584 -28.73 17.33 -2.99
CA VAL A 584 -28.32 18.18 -4.12
C VAL A 584 -29.53 18.68 -4.90
N ILE A 585 -30.51 17.81 -5.17
CA ILE A 585 -31.75 18.20 -5.83
C ILE A 585 -32.55 19.17 -4.95
N LEU A 586 -32.75 18.85 -3.67
CA LEU A 586 -33.48 19.73 -2.74
C LEU A 586 -32.80 21.10 -2.56
N GLY A 587 -31.47 21.14 -2.56
CA GLY A 587 -30.65 22.35 -2.49
C GLY A 587 -30.85 23.27 -3.70
N SER A 588 -31.24 22.71 -4.84
CA SER A 588 -31.47 23.44 -6.09
C SER A 588 -32.94 23.89 -6.32
N VAL A 589 -33.87 23.53 -5.42
CA VAL A 589 -35.28 23.94 -5.48
C VAL A 589 -35.43 25.45 -5.26
N ALA A 590 -36.00 26.17 -6.23
CA ALA A 590 -36.12 27.63 -6.20
C ALA A 590 -37.05 28.17 -5.08
N ASN A 591 -38.08 27.42 -4.69
CA ASN A 591 -38.99 27.83 -3.62
C ASN A 591 -38.41 27.45 -2.25
N LYS A 592 -37.90 28.45 -1.51
CA LYS A 592 -37.31 28.26 -0.18
C LYS A 592 -38.23 27.62 0.85
N GLU A 593 -39.54 27.91 0.82
CA GLU A 593 -40.50 27.29 1.75
C GLU A 593 -40.65 25.80 1.46
N LEU A 594 -40.75 25.45 0.17
CA LEU A 594 -40.82 24.06 -0.27
C LEU A 594 -39.50 23.33 0.02
N GLN A 595 -38.36 23.96 -0.26
CA GLN A 595 -37.04 23.44 0.05
C GLN A 595 -36.91 23.12 1.55
N ASN A 596 -37.20 24.08 2.43
CA ASN A 596 -37.14 23.88 3.88
C ASN A 596 -38.10 22.76 4.34
N LYS A 597 -39.30 22.69 3.76
CA LYS A 597 -40.27 21.63 4.06
C LYS A 597 -39.74 20.24 3.68
N LEU A 598 -39.20 20.09 2.46
CA LEU A 598 -38.68 18.81 1.96
C LEU A 598 -37.42 18.37 2.72
N LEU A 599 -36.51 19.30 3.03
CA LEU A 599 -35.33 19.02 3.86
C LEU A 599 -35.74 18.58 5.28
N THR A 600 -36.73 19.25 5.86
CA THR A 600 -37.27 18.86 7.17
C THR A 600 -37.94 17.48 7.12
N GLN A 601 -38.65 17.17 6.03
CA GLN A 601 -39.28 15.86 5.81
C GLN A 601 -38.23 14.75 5.68
N LEU A 602 -37.16 14.97 4.90
CA LEU A 602 -36.06 14.01 4.71
C LEU A 602 -35.39 13.64 6.04
N LEU A 603 -35.22 14.62 6.94
CA LEU A 603 -34.58 14.44 8.24
C LEU A 603 -35.56 14.12 9.38
N SER A 604 -36.86 14.02 9.09
CA SER A 604 -37.89 13.86 10.13
C SER A 604 -37.75 12.55 10.92
N SER A 605 -37.37 11.47 10.24
CA SER A 605 -37.12 10.18 10.87
C SER A 605 -35.88 10.23 11.77
N SER A 606 -34.78 10.81 11.28
CA SER A 606 -33.55 11.05 12.05
C SER A 606 -33.81 11.86 13.31
N TYR A 607 -34.58 12.95 13.21
CA TYR A 607 -35.00 13.76 14.36
C TYR A 607 -35.85 12.94 15.34
N GLY A 608 -36.79 12.15 14.83
CA GLY A 608 -37.68 11.32 15.66
C GLY A 608 -36.94 10.28 16.48
N VAL A 609 -35.92 9.62 15.93
CA VAL A 609 -35.10 8.64 16.67
C VAL A 609 -34.21 9.35 17.70
N LEU A 610 -33.60 10.49 17.34
CA LEU A 610 -32.83 11.32 18.27
C LEU A 610 -33.68 11.78 19.47
N SER A 611 -34.91 12.22 19.22
CA SER A 611 -35.80 12.72 20.29
C SER A 611 -36.18 11.62 21.25
N LYS A 612 -36.47 10.41 20.73
CA LYS A 612 -36.77 9.24 21.57
C LYS A 612 -35.60 8.91 22.51
N LEU A 613 -34.36 8.92 22.01
CA LEU A 613 -33.20 8.62 22.83
C LEU A 613 -33.03 9.66 23.96
N VAL A 614 -33.15 10.95 23.63
CA VAL A 614 -32.89 12.04 24.57
C VAL A 614 -34.03 12.28 25.57
N ASP A 615 -35.30 12.07 25.17
CA ASP A 615 -36.45 12.35 26.02
C ASP A 615 -36.82 11.17 26.95
N GLU A 616 -36.43 9.92 26.62
CA GLU A 616 -36.64 8.74 27.49
C GLU A 616 -35.68 8.70 28.70
N ASP A 617 -34.75 9.65 28.80
CA ASP A 617 -33.59 9.63 29.68
C ASP A 617 -33.83 10.29 31.06
N ALA A 618 -34.90 9.87 31.73
CA ALA A 618 -35.16 10.25 33.13
C ALA A 618 -35.19 9.08 34.13
N GLU A 619 -35.42 7.81 33.76
CA GLU A 619 -35.41 6.70 34.73
C GLU A 619 -35.46 5.28 34.08
N SER A 620 -34.32 4.60 34.02
CA SER A 620 -34.15 3.12 34.20
C SER A 620 -34.74 2.08 33.22
N SER A 621 -35.43 2.42 32.12
CA SER A 621 -36.10 1.40 31.29
C SER A 621 -35.33 0.91 30.04
N GLY A 622 -34.61 1.77 29.33
CA GLY A 622 -33.96 1.42 28.04
C GLY A 622 -32.73 0.50 28.14
N ARG A 623 -31.91 0.66 29.19
CA ARG A 623 -30.69 -0.14 29.41
C ARG A 623 -30.97 -1.61 29.79
N GLN A 624 -32.23 -1.99 30.07
CA GLN A 624 -32.56 -3.35 30.53
C GLN A 624 -32.47 -4.41 29.43
N SER A 625 -32.52 -4.01 28.14
CA SER A 625 -32.30 -4.91 27.02
C SER A 625 -31.16 -4.40 26.12
N PRO A 626 -29.95 -4.95 26.22
CA PRO A 626 -28.79 -4.51 25.44
C PRO A 626 -29.07 -4.46 23.93
N ALA A 627 -29.80 -5.46 23.39
CA ALA A 627 -30.10 -5.53 21.96
C ALA A 627 -30.97 -4.38 21.43
N THR A 628 -32.01 -3.97 22.19
CA THR A 628 -32.90 -2.86 21.80
C THR A 628 -32.14 -1.54 21.87
N TYR A 629 -31.32 -1.37 22.91
CA TYR A 629 -30.48 -0.19 23.07
C TYR A 629 -29.44 -0.09 21.95
N THR A 630 -28.75 -1.19 21.59
CA THR A 630 -27.82 -1.21 20.45
C THR A 630 -28.50 -0.88 19.13
N ARG A 631 -29.71 -1.41 18.87
CA ARG A 631 -30.48 -1.05 17.67
C ARG A 631 -30.86 0.42 17.66
N MET A 632 -31.33 0.96 18.79
CA MET A 632 -31.67 2.37 18.91
C MET A 632 -30.44 3.26 18.67
N LEU A 633 -29.31 2.94 19.30
CA LEU A 633 -28.04 3.63 19.07
C LEU A 633 -27.62 3.59 17.61
N SER A 634 -27.72 2.42 16.95
CA SER A 634 -27.43 2.29 15.52
C SER A 634 -28.33 3.20 14.67
N SER A 635 -29.63 3.22 14.91
CA SER A 635 -30.56 4.12 14.21
C SER A 635 -30.24 5.60 14.45
N VAL A 636 -29.88 5.98 15.68
CA VAL A 636 -29.46 7.36 15.99
C VAL A 636 -28.15 7.70 15.29
N THR A 637 -27.16 6.82 15.32
CA THR A 637 -25.88 6.96 14.62
C THR A 637 -26.13 7.21 13.13
N ARG A 638 -26.93 6.37 12.46
CA ARG A 638 -27.31 6.58 11.05
C ARG A 638 -28.02 7.92 10.83
N GLY A 639 -28.95 8.28 11.73
CA GLY A 639 -29.62 9.58 11.71
C GLY A 639 -28.67 10.78 11.76
N LEU A 640 -27.62 10.71 12.59
CA LEU A 640 -26.57 11.73 12.68
C LEU A 640 -25.72 11.80 11.41
N TYR A 641 -25.37 10.65 10.81
CA TYR A 641 -24.70 10.61 9.50
C TYR A 641 -25.54 11.31 8.43
N ARG A 642 -26.83 10.97 8.31
CA ARG A 642 -27.77 11.63 7.37
C ARG A 642 -27.80 13.15 7.58
N ILE A 643 -27.91 13.61 8.83
CA ILE A 643 -27.90 15.05 9.16
C ILE A 643 -26.59 15.70 8.73
N GLY A 644 -25.45 15.08 9.02
CA GLY A 644 -24.14 15.54 8.59
C GLY A 644 -24.04 15.69 7.08
N THR A 645 -24.44 14.66 6.32
CA THR A 645 -24.44 14.69 4.85
C THR A 645 -25.38 15.76 4.28
N VAL A 646 -26.54 15.99 4.90
CA VAL A 646 -27.41 17.11 4.46
C VAL A 646 -26.71 18.45 4.64
N PHE A 647 -26.00 18.66 5.76
CA PHE A 647 -25.27 19.90 5.99
C PHE A 647 -24.14 20.13 4.96
N SER A 648 -23.34 19.10 4.62
CA SER A 648 -22.22 19.25 3.68
C SER A 648 -22.66 19.73 2.30
N HIS A 649 -23.80 19.26 1.81
CA HIS A 649 -24.27 19.57 0.45
C HIS A 649 -25.10 20.85 0.35
N LEU A 650 -25.53 21.45 1.47
CA LEU A 650 -26.23 22.73 1.45
C LEU A 650 -25.28 23.95 1.39
N ALA A 651 -23.99 23.77 1.70
CA ALA A 651 -23.00 24.85 1.74
C ALA A 651 -22.67 25.46 0.37
N THR A 652 -23.01 24.77 -0.73
CA THR A 652 -22.55 25.08 -2.09
C THR A 652 -23.25 26.26 -2.78
N SER A 653 -24.18 26.96 -2.12
CA SER A 653 -24.84 28.13 -2.70
C SER A 653 -24.06 29.44 -2.43
N LEU A 654 -23.58 30.04 -3.53
CA LEU A 654 -22.76 31.26 -3.69
C LEU A 654 -22.79 32.35 -2.59
N PRO A 655 -21.69 33.15 -2.43
CA PRO A 655 -21.53 34.22 -1.43
C PRO A 655 -22.51 35.41 -1.54
N SER A 656 -23.48 35.37 -2.45
CA SER A 656 -24.33 36.51 -2.79
C SER A 656 -25.69 36.54 -2.08
N VAL A 657 -26.01 35.56 -1.22
CA VAL A 657 -27.28 35.55 -0.47
C VAL A 657 -27.08 36.27 0.87
N PRO A 658 -27.90 37.28 1.22
CA PRO A 658 -27.83 37.92 2.52
C PRO A 658 -28.02 36.88 3.64
N VAL A 659 -27.09 36.94 4.61
CA VAL A 659 -26.82 36.06 5.77
C VAL A 659 -28.05 35.63 6.61
N ALA A 660 -29.21 36.26 6.43
CA ALA A 660 -30.35 36.11 7.33
C ALA A 660 -31.29 34.92 7.03
N ASP A 661 -31.34 34.39 5.79
CA ASP A 661 -32.39 33.45 5.36
C ASP A 661 -31.87 32.20 4.62
N GLY A 662 -30.74 31.65 5.08
CA GLY A 662 -30.15 30.43 4.53
C GLY A 662 -30.81 29.14 5.06
N PRO A 663 -30.97 28.08 4.25
CA PRO A 663 -31.51 26.79 4.70
C PRO A 663 -30.64 26.14 5.80
N ILE A 664 -29.35 26.43 5.83
CA ILE A 664 -28.46 25.95 6.88
C ILE A 664 -28.83 26.55 8.24
N LEU A 665 -29.15 27.84 8.30
CA LEU A 665 -29.51 28.51 9.56
C LEU A 665 -30.85 27.98 10.10
N SER A 666 -31.84 27.74 9.22
CA SER A 666 -33.12 27.16 9.61
C SER A 666 -32.95 25.73 10.13
N LEU A 667 -32.11 24.90 9.49
CA LEU A 667 -31.81 23.55 9.99
C LEU A 667 -31.03 23.60 11.31
N LEU A 668 -29.97 24.40 11.41
CA LEU A 668 -29.18 24.53 12.64
C LEU A 668 -30.03 24.95 13.84
N THR A 669 -30.95 25.91 13.66
CA THR A 669 -31.84 26.35 14.74
C THR A 669 -32.82 25.26 15.20
N VAL A 670 -33.23 24.35 14.32
CA VAL A 670 -34.10 23.21 14.64
C VAL A 670 -33.32 22.06 15.30
N PHE A 671 -32.11 21.75 14.79
CA PHE A 671 -31.35 20.59 15.21
C PHE A 671 -30.38 20.84 16.38
N TRP A 672 -29.89 22.07 16.56
CA TRP A 672 -28.94 22.34 17.65
C TRP A 672 -29.50 22.02 19.05
N PRO A 673 -30.74 22.39 19.42
CA PRO A 673 -31.27 22.10 20.75
C PRO A 673 -31.28 20.61 21.11
N ILE A 674 -31.53 19.73 20.12
CA ILE A 674 -31.54 18.28 20.35
C ILE A 674 -30.12 17.71 20.41
N LEU A 675 -29.20 18.22 19.58
CA LEU A 675 -27.78 17.86 19.65
C LEU A 675 -27.16 18.31 20.97
N GLU A 676 -27.47 19.51 21.46
CA GLU A 676 -26.97 20.02 22.74
C GLU A 676 -27.45 19.15 23.91
N LYS A 677 -28.72 18.70 23.90
CA LYS A 677 -29.20 17.74 24.88
C LYS A 677 -28.49 16.39 24.75
N LEU A 678 -28.27 15.89 23.53
CA LEU A 678 -27.53 14.65 23.28
C LEU A 678 -26.11 14.73 23.84
N PHE A 679 -25.37 15.79 23.54
CA PHE A 679 -24.02 16.02 24.06
C PHE A 679 -23.96 16.12 25.59
N ARG A 680 -25.08 16.44 26.26
CA ARG A 680 -25.18 16.48 27.73
C ARG A 680 -25.67 15.18 28.37
N SER A 681 -26.11 14.21 27.56
CA SER A 681 -26.63 12.92 28.04
C SER A 681 -25.51 11.93 28.38
N GLU A 682 -25.84 10.91 29.18
CA GLU A 682 -24.90 9.81 29.47
C GLU A 682 -24.63 8.92 28.25
N HIS A 683 -25.49 8.98 27.21
CA HIS A 683 -25.32 8.17 26.00
C HIS A 683 -24.02 8.45 25.24
N MET A 684 -23.41 9.63 25.47
CA MET A 684 -22.13 10.02 24.88
C MET A 684 -20.94 9.15 25.33
N GLU A 685 -21.13 8.25 26.30
CA GLU A 685 -20.16 7.19 26.62
C GLU A 685 -19.95 6.21 25.43
N SER A 686 -20.95 6.06 24.55
CA SER A 686 -20.84 5.21 23.37
C SER A 686 -19.94 5.84 22.30
N GLY A 687 -18.76 5.27 22.07
CA GLY A 687 -17.80 5.79 21.09
C GLY A 687 -18.37 5.94 19.67
N SER A 688 -19.22 5.01 19.22
CA SER A 688 -19.87 5.10 17.89
C SER A 688 -20.86 6.25 17.77
N LEU A 689 -21.59 6.55 18.85
CA LEU A 689 -22.55 7.66 18.89
C LEU A 689 -21.80 8.98 18.97
N ALA A 690 -20.79 9.05 19.85
CA ALA A 690 -19.94 10.22 19.99
C ALA A 690 -19.23 10.58 18.68
N ALA A 691 -18.64 9.59 18.00
CA ALA A 691 -18.00 9.80 16.70
C ALA A 691 -18.98 10.33 15.64
N ALA A 692 -20.20 9.78 15.56
CA ALA A 692 -21.21 10.23 14.63
C ALA A 692 -21.72 11.66 14.94
N ALA A 693 -21.95 11.97 16.22
CA ALA A 693 -22.36 13.30 16.65
C ALA A 693 -21.25 14.35 16.38
N CYS A 694 -20.00 14.00 16.69
CA CYS A 694 -18.82 14.81 16.40
C CYS A 694 -18.62 15.02 14.90
N ARG A 695 -18.79 14.00 14.06
CA ARG A 695 -18.71 14.13 12.59
C ARG A 695 -19.81 15.05 12.05
N ALA A 696 -21.06 14.84 12.46
CA ALA A 696 -22.18 15.68 12.04
C ALA A 696 -21.96 17.15 12.43
N LEU A 697 -21.44 17.39 13.63
CA LEU A 697 -21.08 18.72 14.13
C LEU A 697 -19.93 19.34 13.35
N SER A 698 -18.85 18.61 13.08
CA SER A 698 -17.72 19.09 12.27
C SER A 698 -18.17 19.54 10.88
N VAL A 699 -19.00 18.73 10.20
CA VAL A 699 -19.53 19.06 8.89
C VAL A 699 -20.47 20.27 8.96
N ALA A 700 -21.33 20.34 9.98
CA ALA A 700 -22.21 21.49 10.20
C ALA A 700 -21.42 22.80 10.42
N VAL A 701 -20.31 22.76 11.16
CA VAL A 701 -19.39 23.89 11.37
C VAL A 701 -18.81 24.38 10.05
N GLN A 702 -18.17 23.49 9.29
CA GLN A 702 -17.53 23.83 8.01
C GLN A 702 -18.55 24.37 6.98
N SER A 703 -19.76 23.83 7.00
CA SER A 703 -20.81 24.19 6.04
C SER A 703 -21.49 25.52 6.36
N SER A 704 -21.55 25.89 7.64
CA SER A 704 -22.27 27.09 8.09
C SER A 704 -21.41 28.35 8.18
N GLY A 705 -20.08 28.20 8.28
CA GLY A 705 -19.15 29.32 8.35
C GLY A 705 -19.51 30.28 9.50
N GLU A 706 -19.57 31.59 9.21
CA GLU A 706 -19.85 32.62 10.22
C GLU A 706 -21.19 32.46 10.96
N HIS A 707 -22.17 31.75 10.38
CA HIS A 707 -23.47 31.52 11.05
C HIS A 707 -23.35 30.68 12.33
N PHE A 708 -22.27 29.90 12.50
CA PHE A 708 -22.08 29.03 13.66
C PHE A 708 -21.58 29.77 14.91
N MET A 709 -21.08 31.00 14.77
CA MET A 709 -20.35 31.71 15.83
C MET A 709 -21.14 31.84 17.15
N LEU A 710 -22.46 31.99 17.09
CA LEU A 710 -23.31 32.10 18.29
C LEU A 710 -23.34 30.83 19.14
N LEU A 711 -23.06 29.66 18.55
CA LEU A 711 -23.07 28.36 19.22
C LEU A 711 -21.66 27.95 19.70
N LEU A 712 -20.62 28.64 19.25
CA LEU A 712 -19.22 28.28 19.51
C LEU A 712 -18.90 28.10 21.00
N PRO A 713 -19.34 28.99 21.93
CA PRO A 713 -19.07 28.83 23.37
C PRO A 713 -19.69 27.57 23.97
N SER A 714 -20.94 27.25 23.64
CA SER A 714 -21.63 26.07 24.19
C SER A 714 -21.03 24.78 23.62
N VAL A 715 -20.66 24.78 22.34
CA VAL A 715 -20.08 23.62 21.64
C VAL A 715 -18.72 23.26 22.24
N LEU A 716 -17.77 24.20 22.30
CA LEU A 716 -16.43 23.93 22.82
C LEU A 716 -16.45 23.50 24.30
N ASP A 717 -17.37 24.05 25.07
CA ASP A 717 -17.60 23.66 26.45
C ASP A 717 -18.16 22.24 26.57
N CYS A 718 -19.08 21.82 25.69
CA CYS A 718 -19.57 20.44 25.64
C CYS A 718 -18.46 19.45 25.21
N LEU A 719 -17.73 19.74 24.14
CA LEU A 719 -16.64 18.88 23.65
C LEU A 719 -15.56 18.66 24.71
N SER A 720 -15.13 19.73 25.37
CA SER A 720 -14.10 19.64 26.40
C SER A 720 -14.57 18.92 27.67
N ARG A 721 -15.82 19.11 28.11
CA ARG A 721 -16.38 18.35 29.25
C ARG A 721 -16.56 16.87 28.93
N ASN A 722 -17.05 16.55 27.74
CA ASN A 722 -17.25 15.16 27.34
C ASN A 722 -15.92 14.44 27.19
N PHE A 723 -14.89 15.08 26.63
CA PHE A 723 -13.56 14.50 26.62
C PHE A 723 -13.02 14.24 28.03
N LEU A 724 -13.19 15.18 28.97
CA LEU A 724 -12.77 14.97 30.36
C LEU A 724 -13.46 13.77 31.04
N SER A 725 -14.71 13.49 30.64
CA SER A 725 -15.51 12.36 31.12
C SER A 725 -15.18 11.04 30.41
N PHE A 726 -14.91 11.10 29.11
CA PHE A 726 -14.71 9.96 28.20
C PHE A 726 -13.38 10.11 27.44
N GLN A 727 -12.28 10.01 28.18
CA GLN A 727 -10.95 10.39 27.70
C GLN A 727 -10.34 9.49 26.61
N SER A 728 -10.96 8.34 26.35
CA SER A 728 -10.59 7.43 25.27
C SER A 728 -11.21 7.82 23.91
N GLN A 729 -12.12 8.80 23.88
CA GLN A 729 -12.82 9.20 22.65
C GLN A 729 -12.16 10.42 22.02
N GLU A 730 -11.29 10.20 21.04
CA GLU A 730 -10.54 11.25 20.36
C GLU A 730 -11.41 12.15 19.46
N CYS A 731 -12.62 11.71 19.12
CA CYS A 731 -13.54 12.45 18.25
C CYS A 731 -13.87 13.85 18.77
N TYR A 732 -13.92 14.06 20.09
CA TYR A 732 -14.12 15.39 20.68
C TYR A 732 -12.98 16.36 20.35
N ILE A 733 -11.74 15.87 20.40
CA ILE A 733 -10.55 16.67 20.06
C ILE A 733 -10.53 16.91 18.55
N ARG A 734 -10.84 15.89 17.73
CA ARG A 734 -10.90 16.05 16.27
C ARG A 734 -11.93 17.11 15.86
N THR A 735 -13.12 17.12 16.45
CA THR A 735 -14.12 18.17 16.18
C THR A 735 -13.67 19.54 16.68
N ALA A 736 -13.05 19.63 17.86
CA ALA A 736 -12.47 20.88 18.34
C ALA A 736 -11.35 21.41 17.44
N CYS A 737 -10.59 20.52 16.77
CA CYS A 737 -9.58 20.88 15.77
C CYS A 737 -10.22 21.55 14.57
N VAL A 738 -11.27 20.97 13.99
CA VAL A 738 -12.03 21.57 12.87
C VAL A 738 -12.54 22.96 13.26
N ILE A 739 -13.10 23.10 14.46
CA ILE A 739 -13.59 24.38 14.98
C ILE A 739 -12.43 25.40 15.13
N ALA A 740 -11.26 24.96 15.59
CA ALA A 740 -10.08 25.82 15.72
C ALA A 740 -9.55 26.27 14.34
N GLU A 741 -9.53 25.39 13.34
CA GLU A 741 -9.12 25.76 11.98
C GLU A 741 -10.03 26.83 11.38
N GLU A 742 -11.35 26.74 11.61
CA GLU A 742 -12.33 27.70 11.10
C GLU A 742 -12.37 29.04 11.87
N PHE A 743 -12.29 29.04 13.21
CA PHE A 743 -12.59 30.25 14.00
C PHE A 743 -11.47 30.75 14.91
N CYS A 744 -10.34 30.04 15.07
CA CYS A 744 -9.30 30.44 16.03
C CYS A 744 -8.62 31.79 15.70
N HIS A 745 -8.68 32.21 14.43
CA HIS A 745 -8.17 33.51 13.96
C HIS A 745 -9.06 34.70 14.37
N LYS A 746 -10.23 34.47 14.97
CA LYS A 746 -11.14 35.52 15.45
C LYS A 746 -10.78 35.86 16.90
N GLU A 747 -10.24 37.06 17.12
CA GLU A 747 -9.73 37.53 18.41
C GLU A 747 -10.73 37.37 19.58
N GLU A 748 -12.01 37.62 19.32
CA GLU A 748 -13.10 37.56 20.31
C GLU A 748 -13.24 36.21 21.02
N TYR A 749 -12.85 35.12 20.36
CA TYR A 749 -12.97 33.74 20.88
C TYR A 749 -11.64 33.14 21.32
N GLY A 750 -10.54 33.87 21.21
CA GLY A 750 -9.20 33.32 21.46
C GLY A 750 -9.03 32.73 22.87
N SER A 751 -9.60 33.36 23.90
CA SER A 751 -9.56 32.86 25.28
C SER A 751 -10.26 31.50 25.45
N LEU A 752 -11.35 31.27 24.73
CA LEU A 752 -12.12 30.03 24.74
C LEU A 752 -11.31 28.85 24.20
N PHE A 753 -10.53 29.09 23.13
CA PHE A 753 -9.62 28.09 22.57
C PHE A 753 -8.48 27.75 23.53
N ILE A 754 -7.93 28.74 24.23
CA ILE A 754 -6.90 28.51 25.27
C ILE A 754 -7.48 27.68 26.43
N THR A 755 -8.69 27.99 26.91
CA THR A 755 -9.36 27.18 27.94
C THR A 755 -9.62 25.74 27.46
N THR A 756 -10.00 25.56 26.19
CA THR A 756 -10.20 24.23 25.61
C THR A 756 -8.87 23.46 25.53
N PHE A 757 -7.80 24.14 25.11
CA PHE A 757 -6.45 23.59 25.08
C PHE A 757 -5.96 23.17 26.46
N GLU A 758 -6.21 24.00 27.47
CA GLU A 758 -5.91 23.68 28.86
C GLU A 758 -6.62 22.39 29.31
N ARG A 759 -7.95 22.31 29.08
CA ARG A 759 -8.75 21.13 29.46
C ARG A 759 -8.28 19.85 28.78
N PHE A 760 -7.96 19.89 27.48
CA PHE A 760 -7.41 18.72 26.79
C PHE A 760 -6.03 18.37 27.32
N THR A 761 -5.10 19.33 27.40
CA THR A 761 -3.73 19.08 27.85
C THR A 761 -3.68 18.51 29.27
N GLN A 762 -4.57 18.95 30.16
CA GLN A 762 -4.63 18.48 31.55
C GLN A 762 -5.39 17.15 31.75
N ALA A 763 -6.02 16.60 30.71
CA ALA A 763 -6.71 15.31 30.80
C ALA A 763 -5.74 14.18 31.13
N SER A 764 -6.19 13.21 31.94
CA SER A 764 -5.32 12.12 32.41
C SER A 764 -4.78 11.21 31.29
N SER A 765 -5.54 10.96 30.22
CA SER A 765 -5.08 10.18 29.06
C SER A 765 -3.90 10.87 28.36
N LEU A 766 -4.05 12.16 28.05
CA LEU A 766 -3.01 12.97 27.43
C LEU A 766 -1.80 13.17 28.35
N MET A 767 -2.03 13.45 29.64
CA MET A 767 -0.95 13.52 30.64
C MET A 767 -0.22 12.19 30.83
N GLY A 768 -0.89 11.07 30.57
CA GLY A 768 -0.31 9.72 30.59
C GLY A 768 0.67 9.42 29.46
N ILE A 769 0.60 10.13 28.32
CA ILE A 769 1.53 9.97 27.19
C ILE A 769 2.93 10.47 27.58
N ASN A 770 3.71 9.59 28.19
CA ASN A 770 5.07 9.85 28.69
C ASN A 770 6.10 8.84 28.13
N SER A 771 5.69 7.95 27.22
CA SER A 771 6.57 7.01 26.53
C SER A 771 6.05 6.71 25.12
N SER A 772 6.92 6.24 24.22
CA SER A 772 6.54 5.74 22.89
C SER A 772 5.55 4.58 22.97
N TYR A 773 5.73 3.69 23.96
CA TYR A 773 4.84 2.55 24.18
C TYR A 773 3.38 2.98 24.37
N ILE A 774 3.12 4.01 25.19
CA ILE A 774 1.75 4.51 25.42
C ILE A 774 1.19 5.17 24.14
N CYS A 775 2.03 5.90 23.40
CA CYS A 775 1.65 6.45 22.09
C CYS A 775 1.22 5.35 21.11
N ASP A 776 1.93 4.21 21.10
CA ASP A 776 1.59 3.06 20.25
C ASP A 776 0.31 2.33 20.68
N GLN A 777 -0.16 2.51 21.94
CA GLN A 777 -1.46 1.98 22.40
C GLN A 777 -2.64 2.88 22.01
N GLU A 778 -2.44 4.20 21.93
CA GLU A 778 -3.49 5.18 21.61
C GLU A 778 -3.06 6.17 20.49
N PRO A 779 -2.71 5.68 19.29
CA PRO A 779 -2.18 6.54 18.22
C PRO A 779 -3.20 7.57 17.73
N ASP A 780 -4.48 7.20 17.65
CA ASP A 780 -5.57 8.08 17.23
C ASP A 780 -5.74 9.30 18.14
N LEU A 781 -5.61 9.10 19.46
CA LEU A 781 -5.68 10.17 20.45
C LEU A 781 -4.51 11.13 20.30
N VAL A 782 -3.30 10.59 20.11
CA VAL A 782 -2.09 11.38 19.87
C VAL A 782 -2.28 12.23 18.63
N GLU A 783 -2.67 11.63 17.50
CA GLU A 783 -2.92 12.33 16.24
C GLU A 783 -3.94 13.46 16.40
N ALA A 784 -5.08 13.19 17.05
CA ALA A 784 -6.10 14.20 17.30
C ALA A 784 -5.55 15.38 18.10
N TYR A 785 -4.81 15.12 19.18
CA TYR A 785 -4.25 16.15 20.04
C TYR A 785 -3.18 16.99 19.36
N VAL A 786 -2.21 16.37 18.66
CA VAL A 786 -1.15 17.12 17.97
C VAL A 786 -1.70 17.94 16.81
N ASN A 787 -2.74 17.46 16.12
CA ASN A 787 -3.42 18.21 15.06
C ASN A 787 -4.15 19.43 15.64
N PHE A 788 -4.91 19.25 16.73
CA PHE A 788 -5.56 20.36 17.45
C PHE A 788 -4.55 21.41 17.91
N ALA A 789 -3.46 20.98 18.56
CA ALA A 789 -2.42 21.89 19.01
C ALA A 789 -1.72 22.59 17.82
N SER A 790 -1.58 21.92 16.69
CA SER A 790 -0.99 22.49 15.47
C SER A 790 -1.91 23.55 14.85
N ALA A 791 -3.22 23.30 14.82
CA ALA A 791 -4.22 24.28 14.36
C ALA A 791 -4.20 25.54 15.24
N LEU A 792 -4.14 25.38 16.56
CA LEU A 792 -4.04 26.51 17.49
C LEU A 792 -2.78 27.36 17.25
N ILE A 793 -1.61 26.74 17.12
CA ILE A 793 -0.37 27.50 16.90
C ILE A 793 -0.39 28.27 15.58
N ARG A 794 -0.97 27.67 14.52
CA ARG A 794 -1.01 28.28 13.19
C ARG A 794 -1.98 29.44 13.11
N SER A 795 -3.12 29.37 13.81
CA SER A 795 -4.24 30.29 13.64
C SER A 795 -4.46 31.26 14.81
N CYS A 796 -4.00 30.95 16.01
CA CYS A 796 -4.23 31.79 17.20
C CYS A 796 -3.36 33.05 17.18
N HIS A 797 -3.87 34.15 17.72
CA HIS A 797 -3.12 35.38 17.89
C HIS A 797 -1.90 35.18 18.80
N LYS A 798 -0.75 35.69 18.36
CA LYS A 798 0.56 35.53 19.03
C LYS A 798 0.54 35.99 20.51
N GLU A 799 -0.26 37.00 20.84
CA GLU A 799 -0.39 37.51 22.22
C GLU A 799 -0.99 36.46 23.17
N LEU A 800 -2.01 35.71 22.73
CA LEU A 800 -2.65 34.65 23.51
C LEU A 800 -1.76 33.40 23.63
N LEU A 801 -0.99 33.10 22.59
CA LEU A 801 0.02 32.03 22.68
C LEU A 801 1.11 32.39 23.70
N GLY A 802 1.47 33.68 23.81
CA GLY A 802 2.43 34.18 24.80
C GLY A 802 2.00 33.98 26.26
N THR A 803 0.70 33.86 26.55
CA THR A 803 0.22 33.59 27.92
C THR A 803 0.14 32.10 28.25
N SER A 804 0.34 31.22 27.27
CA SER A 804 0.09 29.77 27.37
C SER A 804 1.38 28.93 27.44
N GLY A 805 2.47 29.51 27.97
CA GLY A 805 3.81 28.90 27.91
C GLY A 805 3.91 27.50 28.50
N THR A 806 3.28 27.25 29.65
CA THR A 806 3.28 25.92 30.30
C THR A 806 2.57 24.86 29.46
N LEU A 807 1.44 25.22 28.83
CA LEU A 807 0.68 24.30 27.96
C LEU A 807 1.47 23.97 26.70
N LEU A 808 2.11 24.98 26.09
CA LEU A 808 2.99 24.82 24.93
C LEU A 808 4.22 23.96 25.25
N GLU A 809 4.78 24.08 26.45
CA GLU A 809 5.90 23.24 26.90
C GLU A 809 5.48 21.77 27.01
N ILE A 810 4.33 21.49 27.64
CA ILE A 810 3.79 20.13 27.79
C ILE A 810 3.48 19.51 26.42
N SER A 811 2.80 20.24 25.53
CA SER A 811 2.45 19.74 24.20
C SER A 811 3.69 19.48 23.34
N PHE A 812 4.70 20.36 23.40
CA PHE A 812 5.98 20.18 22.71
C PHE A 812 6.74 18.96 23.23
N HIS A 813 6.82 18.78 24.53
CA HIS A 813 7.46 17.62 25.14
C HIS A 813 6.78 16.30 24.73
N LYS A 814 5.45 16.25 24.79
CA LYS A 814 4.67 15.07 24.39
C LYS A 814 4.84 14.75 22.91
N ALA A 815 4.78 15.75 22.03
CA ALA A 815 5.03 15.56 20.62
C ALA A 815 6.46 15.06 20.34
N ALA A 816 7.46 15.55 21.08
CA ALA A 816 8.84 15.05 20.97
C ALA A 816 8.94 13.56 21.32
N ILE A 817 8.25 13.09 22.36
CA ILE A 817 8.18 11.65 22.69
C ILE A 817 7.49 10.88 21.57
N CYS A 818 6.38 11.38 21.04
CA CYS A 818 5.60 10.67 20.01
C CYS A 818 6.36 10.47 18.69
N CYS A 819 7.43 11.24 18.42
CA CYS A 819 8.32 11.02 17.28
C CYS A 819 8.95 9.61 17.24
N THR A 820 9.12 8.96 18.41
CA THR A 820 9.74 7.64 18.53
C THR A 820 8.75 6.47 18.51
N ALA A 821 7.44 6.75 18.48
CA ALA A 821 6.39 5.74 18.39
C ALA A 821 6.52 4.91 17.10
N MET A 822 6.23 3.61 17.14
CA MET A 822 6.26 2.74 15.95
C MET A 822 5.13 3.07 14.97
N HIS A 823 3.99 3.58 15.46
CA HIS A 823 2.88 3.99 14.61
C HIS A 823 3.25 5.18 13.71
N ARG A 824 3.24 4.94 12.39
CA ARG A 824 3.70 5.93 11.39
C ARG A 824 2.89 7.22 11.39
N GLY A 825 1.56 7.15 11.52
CA GLY A 825 0.67 8.31 11.51
C GLY A 825 0.96 9.26 12.67
N ALA A 826 0.74 8.80 13.90
CA ALA A 826 1.11 9.48 15.15
C ALA A 826 2.49 10.12 15.16
N ALA A 827 3.55 9.39 14.77
CA ALA A 827 4.90 9.94 14.73
C ALA A 827 5.04 11.10 13.74
N LEU A 828 4.49 10.95 12.52
CA LEU A 828 4.54 12.01 11.49
C LEU A 828 3.65 13.21 11.83
N ALA A 829 2.51 12.99 12.49
CA ALA A 829 1.64 14.05 12.99
C ALA A 829 2.37 14.86 14.07
N ALA A 830 3.02 14.20 15.02
CA ALA A 830 3.80 14.85 16.08
C ALA A 830 4.99 15.65 15.52
N MET A 831 5.72 15.09 14.55
CA MET A 831 6.78 15.80 13.84
C MET A 831 6.24 17.01 13.05
N SER A 832 5.05 16.92 12.49
CA SER A 832 4.40 18.03 11.77
C SER A 832 3.99 19.15 12.72
N TYR A 833 3.46 18.81 13.89
CA TYR A 833 3.22 19.76 14.97
C TYR A 833 4.49 20.49 15.40
N LEU A 834 5.58 19.75 15.70
CA LEU A 834 6.87 20.32 16.10
C LEU A 834 7.44 21.26 15.04
N SER A 835 7.40 20.83 13.77
CA SER A 835 7.88 21.67 12.66
C SER A 835 7.03 22.93 12.49
N GLY A 836 5.71 22.83 12.65
CA GLY A 836 4.79 23.97 12.63
C GLY A 836 5.05 24.94 13.79
N PHE A 837 5.26 24.43 15.01
CA PHE A 837 5.65 25.23 16.18
C PHE A 837 6.92 26.03 15.91
N LEU A 838 7.98 25.36 15.43
CA LEU A 838 9.27 25.99 15.17
C LEU A 838 9.18 27.01 14.03
N GLU A 839 8.37 26.74 13.00
CA GLU A 839 8.16 27.67 11.90
C GLU A 839 7.47 28.96 12.35
N VAL A 840 6.36 28.85 13.09
CA VAL A 840 5.64 30.03 13.62
C VAL A 840 6.52 30.81 14.60
N SER A 841 7.32 30.10 15.41
CA SER A 841 8.32 30.70 16.29
C SER A 841 9.36 31.49 15.51
N LEU A 842 9.95 30.91 14.45
CA LEU A 842 10.92 31.58 13.59
C LEU A 842 10.34 32.83 12.91
N SER A 843 9.13 32.74 12.35
CA SER A 843 8.46 33.91 11.75
C SER A 843 8.23 35.01 12.78
N SER A 844 7.76 34.67 13.98
CA SER A 844 7.58 35.63 15.08
C SER A 844 8.90 36.28 15.51
N MET A 845 9.97 35.50 15.65
CA MET A 845 11.30 36.02 16.01
C MET A 845 11.85 36.97 14.96
N ILE A 846 11.70 36.66 13.67
CA ILE A 846 12.15 37.50 12.55
C ILE A 846 11.38 38.84 12.49
N GLU A 847 10.08 38.83 12.80
CA GLU A 847 9.28 40.06 12.87
C GLU A 847 9.65 40.93 14.09
N THR A 848 9.97 40.29 15.22
CA THR A 848 10.18 40.97 16.53
C THR A 848 11.63 41.39 16.82
N VAL A 849 12.56 41.21 15.87
CA VAL A 849 14.02 41.47 16.05
C VAL A 849 14.33 42.86 16.65
N ASN A 850 13.45 43.86 16.47
CA ASN A 850 13.67 45.23 16.92
C ASN A 850 12.81 45.67 18.14
N SER A 851 11.85 44.87 18.60
CA SER A 851 10.92 45.25 19.68
C SER A 851 10.72 44.10 20.67
N ILE A 852 11.38 44.21 21.82
CA ILE A 852 11.34 43.21 22.89
C ILE A 852 10.23 43.59 23.87
N SER A 853 9.16 42.81 23.93
CA SER A 853 8.23 42.80 25.06
C SER A 853 8.36 41.48 25.83
N ASP A 854 8.53 41.58 27.15
CA ASP A 854 8.41 40.42 28.04
C ASP A 854 7.00 39.83 27.92
N GLY A 855 6.92 38.50 27.78
CA GLY A 855 5.66 37.78 27.54
C GLY A 855 5.25 37.62 26.07
N SER A 856 6.06 38.09 25.11
CA SER A 856 5.81 37.78 23.69
C SER A 856 5.98 36.29 23.39
N PHE A 857 5.24 35.79 22.41
CA PHE A 857 5.35 34.41 21.91
C PHE A 857 6.80 34.04 21.51
N SER A 858 7.58 35.00 20.99
CA SER A 858 9.00 34.78 20.69
C SER A 858 9.83 34.41 21.92
N VAL A 859 9.59 35.04 23.08
CA VAL A 859 10.30 34.73 24.33
C VAL A 859 9.86 33.35 24.86
N VAL A 860 8.55 33.09 24.84
CA VAL A 860 7.98 31.81 25.30
C VAL A 860 8.46 30.64 24.45
N SER A 861 8.48 30.79 23.12
CA SER A 861 8.98 29.74 22.22
C SER A 861 10.46 29.45 22.43
N VAL A 862 11.29 30.47 22.68
CA VAL A 862 12.71 30.29 23.02
C VAL A 862 12.87 29.56 24.37
N GLN A 863 12.04 29.87 25.37
CA GLN A 863 12.01 29.16 26.66
C GLN A 863 11.65 27.68 26.47
N VAL A 864 10.57 27.39 25.73
CA VAL A 864 10.13 26.02 25.44
C VAL A 864 11.23 25.23 24.72
N VAL A 865 11.85 25.81 23.69
CA VAL A 865 12.97 25.18 22.96
C VAL A 865 14.18 24.98 23.85
N SER A 866 14.48 25.91 24.77
CA SER A 866 15.59 25.78 25.73
C SER A 866 15.34 24.63 26.72
N HIS A 867 14.13 24.49 27.25
CA HIS A 867 13.78 23.43 28.21
C HIS A 867 13.64 22.05 27.56
N CYS A 868 13.06 21.96 26.36
CA CYS A 868 12.74 20.69 25.72
C CYS A 868 13.74 20.27 24.62
N GLY A 869 14.68 21.14 24.24
CA GLY A 869 15.52 20.95 23.05
C GLY A 869 16.44 19.72 23.11
N GLU A 870 16.99 19.40 24.28
CA GLU A 870 17.81 18.19 24.47
C GLU A 870 16.98 16.91 24.24
N GLY A 871 15.80 16.83 24.87
CA GLY A 871 14.89 15.71 24.72
C GLY A 871 14.36 15.57 23.28
N LEU A 872 14.03 16.68 22.62
CA LEU A 872 13.64 16.66 21.21
C LEU A 872 14.74 16.10 20.32
N LEU A 873 15.98 16.56 20.47
CA LEU A 873 17.08 16.10 19.63
C LEU A 873 17.36 14.61 19.86
N SER A 874 17.37 14.17 21.12
CA SER A 874 17.49 12.75 21.48
C SER A 874 16.40 11.89 20.83
N ASN A 875 15.14 12.32 20.92
CA ASN A 875 14.01 11.59 20.32
C ASN A 875 14.07 11.58 18.78
N LEU A 876 14.53 12.65 18.13
CA LEU A 876 14.70 12.68 16.67
C LEU A 876 15.80 11.72 16.19
N VAL A 877 16.92 11.65 16.92
CA VAL A 877 18.01 10.70 16.62
C VAL A 877 17.52 9.27 16.80
N TYR A 878 16.82 8.97 17.90
CA TYR A 878 16.23 7.66 18.15
C TYR A 878 15.17 7.30 17.09
N ALA A 879 14.36 8.26 16.65
CA ALA A 879 13.34 8.04 15.62
C ALA A 879 13.91 7.69 14.24
N LEU A 880 15.21 7.92 14.00
CA LEU A 880 15.94 7.55 12.78
C LEU A 880 16.57 6.15 12.85
N LEU A 881 16.27 5.38 13.90
CA LEU A 881 16.68 3.98 14.04
C LEU A 881 15.53 3.04 13.63
N GLY A 882 15.88 1.85 13.13
CA GLY A 882 14.93 0.77 12.83
C GLY A 882 14.14 0.93 11.53
N VAL A 883 13.15 0.04 11.35
CA VAL A 883 12.47 -0.18 10.05
C VAL A 883 11.69 1.06 9.57
N ALA A 884 11.18 1.88 10.49
CA ALA A 884 10.37 3.06 10.19
C ALA A 884 11.20 4.33 9.88
N ALA A 885 12.52 4.30 10.08
CA ALA A 885 13.40 5.48 10.00
C ALA A 885 13.29 6.25 8.69
N MET A 886 13.24 5.55 7.56
CA MET A 886 13.22 6.17 6.23
C MET A 886 11.99 7.05 5.97
N SER A 887 10.85 6.71 6.59
CA SER A 887 9.64 7.53 6.48
C SER A 887 9.74 8.89 7.19
N ARG A 888 10.72 9.03 8.11
CA ARG A 888 10.87 10.19 9.02
C ARG A 888 11.98 11.15 8.62
N VAL A 889 12.94 10.69 7.80
CA VAL A 889 14.12 11.45 7.35
C VAL A 889 13.77 12.89 6.98
N HIS A 890 12.77 13.09 6.12
CA HIS A 890 12.44 14.43 5.66
C HIS A 890 12.00 15.37 6.79
N LYS A 891 11.10 14.91 7.68
CA LYS A 891 10.58 15.70 8.79
C LYS A 891 11.67 15.93 9.86
N CYS A 892 12.45 14.91 10.21
CA CYS A 892 13.59 15.04 11.12
C CYS A 892 14.59 16.08 10.62
N SER A 893 15.00 16.00 9.35
CA SER A 893 15.91 16.99 8.77
C SER A 893 15.32 18.41 8.86
N THR A 894 14.02 18.59 8.56
CA THR A 894 13.38 19.91 8.60
C THR A 894 13.36 20.49 10.02
N ILE A 895 13.01 19.68 11.02
CA ILE A 895 13.00 20.10 12.44
C ILE A 895 14.42 20.47 12.88
N LEU A 896 15.43 19.66 12.54
CA LEU A 896 16.83 19.94 12.83
C LEU A 896 17.32 21.24 12.19
N GLN A 897 16.95 21.50 10.93
CA GLN A 897 17.25 22.75 10.24
C GLN A 897 16.59 23.96 10.93
N GLN A 898 15.33 23.83 11.36
CA GLN A 898 14.59 24.88 12.06
C GLN A 898 15.19 25.17 13.45
N LEU A 899 15.56 24.14 14.21
CA LEU A 899 16.27 24.30 15.49
C LEU A 899 17.59 25.04 15.32
N ALA A 900 18.38 24.70 14.30
CA ALA A 900 19.62 25.39 13.98
C ALA A 900 19.39 26.88 13.63
N ALA A 901 18.32 27.19 12.89
CA ALA A 901 17.94 28.55 12.56
C ALA A 901 17.56 29.38 13.80
N ILE A 902 16.80 28.80 14.75
CA ILE A 902 16.44 29.47 16.01
C ILE A 902 17.71 29.76 16.83
N CYS A 903 18.59 28.78 17.01
CA CYS A 903 19.86 28.97 17.72
C CYS A 903 20.73 30.07 17.10
N SER A 904 20.76 30.15 15.76
CA SER A 904 21.51 31.19 15.04
C SER A 904 20.92 32.59 15.23
N LEU A 905 19.59 32.72 15.26
CA LEU A 905 18.91 33.99 15.58
C LEU A 905 19.11 34.40 17.04
N CYS A 906 18.98 33.46 17.98
CA CYS A 906 19.20 33.72 19.42
C CYS A 906 20.64 34.23 19.69
N GLU A 907 21.62 33.71 18.96
CA GLU A 907 23.02 34.17 19.10
C GLU A 907 23.24 35.63 18.66
N ARG A 908 22.38 36.15 17.78
CA ARG A 908 22.39 37.54 17.30
C ARG A 908 21.52 38.49 18.12
N THR A 909 20.82 37.99 19.15
CA THR A 909 19.86 38.75 19.96
C THR A 909 20.22 38.70 21.45
N SER A 910 19.45 39.39 22.29
CA SER A 910 19.60 39.34 23.75
C SER A 910 19.35 37.94 24.35
N TRP A 911 18.74 37.02 23.59
CA TRP A 911 18.40 35.65 24.01
C TRP A 911 19.57 34.67 23.96
N LYS A 912 20.79 35.12 23.59
CA LYS A 912 21.99 34.29 23.60
C LYS A 912 22.24 33.57 24.93
N GLY A 913 21.81 34.17 26.05
CA GLY A 913 21.90 33.55 27.38
C GLY A 913 20.95 32.37 27.60
N MET A 914 19.87 32.27 26.82
CA MET A 914 18.86 31.21 26.94
C MET A 914 19.09 30.08 25.94
N LEU A 915 19.51 30.42 24.72
CA LEU A 915 19.74 29.46 23.65
C LEU A 915 20.88 29.95 22.76
N CYS A 916 21.83 29.08 22.44
CA CYS A 916 22.95 29.43 21.57
C CYS A 916 23.45 28.20 20.81
N TRP A 917 24.40 28.42 19.89
CA TRP A 917 25.03 27.34 19.12
C TRP A 917 25.65 26.24 20.00
N LYS A 918 26.23 26.61 21.15
CA LYS A 918 26.79 25.64 22.11
C LYS A 918 25.72 24.74 22.73
N SER A 919 24.50 25.23 22.90
CA SER A 919 23.38 24.42 23.41
C SER A 919 23.06 23.29 22.41
N LEU A 920 22.89 23.63 21.12
CA LEU A 920 22.59 22.64 20.08
C LEU A 920 23.70 21.60 19.91
N GLN A 921 24.97 22.03 19.91
CA GLN A 921 26.11 21.11 19.87
C GLN A 921 26.17 20.20 21.09
N GLY A 922 25.88 20.74 22.28
CA GLY A 922 25.79 19.97 23.52
C GLY A 922 24.70 18.90 23.45
N TRP A 923 23.51 19.24 22.96
CA TRP A 923 22.39 18.32 22.81
C TRP A 923 22.67 17.22 21.78
N LEU A 924 23.28 17.55 20.64
CA LEU A 924 23.70 16.55 19.65
C LEU A 924 24.70 15.57 20.24
N ASN A 925 25.67 16.07 21.00
CA ASN A 925 26.63 15.24 21.70
C ASN A 925 25.93 14.32 22.71
N SER A 926 25.10 14.86 23.60
CA SER A 926 24.32 14.06 24.57
C SER A 926 23.48 12.97 23.88
N ALA A 927 22.77 13.32 22.80
CA ALA A 927 21.88 12.40 22.10
C ALA A 927 22.61 11.22 21.46
N VAL A 928 23.73 11.48 20.76
CA VAL A 928 24.50 10.43 20.08
C VAL A 928 25.20 9.52 21.08
N TRP A 929 25.78 10.08 22.15
CA TRP A 929 26.46 9.28 23.18
C TRP A 929 25.51 8.56 24.15
N ALA A 930 24.22 8.93 24.17
CA ALA A 930 23.19 8.21 24.91
C ALA A 930 22.66 6.97 24.17
N LEU A 931 22.95 6.82 22.86
CA LEU A 931 22.57 5.61 22.12
C LEU A 931 23.36 4.40 22.65
N PRO A 932 22.71 3.23 22.84
CA PRO A 932 23.42 2.01 23.23
C PRO A 932 24.50 1.67 22.19
N SER A 933 25.67 1.21 22.65
CA SER A 933 26.84 0.95 21.79
C SER A 933 26.60 -0.09 20.70
N GLU A 934 25.52 -0.87 20.81
CA GLU A 934 25.09 -1.85 19.81
C GLU A 934 24.54 -1.19 18.54
N TYR A 935 24.01 0.04 18.63
CA TYR A 935 23.41 0.75 17.50
C TYR A 935 24.42 1.51 16.64
N LEU A 936 25.65 1.72 17.10
CA LEU A 936 26.66 2.55 16.41
C LEU A 936 27.93 1.74 16.13
N LYS A 937 28.51 1.92 14.95
CA LYS A 937 29.82 1.35 14.61
C LYS A 937 30.93 2.05 15.41
N GLN A 938 32.06 1.36 15.58
CA GLN A 938 33.21 1.92 16.26
C GLN A 938 33.71 3.19 15.55
N GLY A 939 33.73 4.33 16.26
CA GLY A 939 34.13 5.64 15.72
C GLY A 939 33.02 6.43 15.01
N GLU A 940 31.81 5.86 14.90
CA GLU A 940 30.69 6.51 14.21
C GLU A 940 30.12 7.68 15.02
N ALA A 941 30.10 7.59 16.35
CA ALA A 941 29.64 8.65 17.23
C ALA A 941 30.43 9.96 17.01
N GLU A 942 31.76 9.90 16.96
CA GLU A 942 32.61 11.08 16.73
C GLU A 942 32.41 11.67 15.33
N SER A 943 32.22 10.82 14.32
CA SER A 943 31.95 11.24 12.94
C SER A 943 30.60 11.96 12.83
N ILE A 944 29.53 11.38 13.40
CA ILE A 944 28.19 11.98 13.42
C ILE A 944 28.24 13.35 14.09
N VAL A 945 28.77 13.46 15.32
CA VAL A 945 28.80 14.72 16.07
C VAL A 945 29.52 15.82 15.30
N ARG A 946 30.64 15.50 14.63
CA ARG A 946 31.40 16.45 13.82
C ARG A 946 30.64 16.87 12.56
N GLU A 947 30.23 15.90 11.75
CA GLU A 947 29.66 16.14 10.42
C GLU A 947 28.27 16.76 10.49
N TRP A 948 27.44 16.32 11.44
CA TRP A 948 26.12 16.90 11.65
C TRP A 948 26.21 18.31 12.23
N SER A 949 27.16 18.58 13.15
CA SER A 949 27.35 19.94 13.67
C SER A 949 27.66 20.94 12.55
N GLU A 950 28.57 20.60 11.63
CA GLU A 950 28.90 21.47 10.50
C GLU A 950 27.71 21.65 9.55
N ALA A 951 27.00 20.55 9.22
CA ALA A 951 25.84 20.59 8.34
C ALA A 951 24.67 21.39 8.93
N LEU A 952 24.40 21.26 10.22
CA LEU A 952 23.36 22.01 10.95
C LEU A 952 23.63 23.52 10.88
N GLY A 953 24.89 23.93 11.08
CA GLY A 953 25.26 25.35 11.10
C GLY A 953 25.00 26.01 9.75
N GLY A 954 25.42 25.35 8.67
CA GLY A 954 25.11 25.80 7.32
C GLY A 954 23.62 25.75 6.99
N ALA A 955 22.93 24.67 7.38
CA ALA A 955 21.51 24.50 7.07
C ALA A 955 20.61 25.54 7.76
N GLY A 956 20.96 25.95 8.99
CA GLY A 956 20.27 27.01 9.72
C GLY A 956 20.43 28.38 9.03
N ILE A 957 21.63 28.69 8.51
CA ILE A 957 21.88 29.92 7.74
C ILE A 957 21.11 29.90 6.42
N ASP A 958 21.20 28.80 5.65
CA ASP A 958 20.45 28.61 4.40
C ASP A 958 18.94 28.85 4.62
N TYR A 959 18.39 28.41 5.76
CA TYR A 959 16.98 28.59 6.10
C TYR A 959 16.62 30.08 6.35
N LEU A 960 17.44 30.79 7.11
CA LEU A 960 17.22 32.21 7.42
C LEU A 960 17.35 33.09 6.17
N GLU A 961 18.33 32.82 5.31
CA GLU A 961 18.51 33.52 4.04
C GLU A 961 17.27 33.35 3.15
N ASN A 962 16.77 32.13 2.98
CA ASN A 962 15.56 31.87 2.20
C ASN A 962 14.31 32.56 2.76
N LYS A 963 14.10 32.55 4.09
CA LYS A 963 12.96 33.23 4.73
C LYS A 963 13.05 34.75 4.62
N SER A 964 14.25 35.33 4.72
CA SER A 964 14.44 36.79 4.58
C SER A 964 14.26 37.29 3.14
N CYS A 965 14.55 36.47 2.13
CA CYS A 965 14.33 36.80 0.72
C CYS A 965 12.85 36.68 0.27
N ASN A 966 12.03 35.85 0.94
CA ASN A 966 10.66 35.56 0.53
C ASN A 966 9.58 36.53 1.03
N PHE A 967 9.92 37.63 1.70
CA PHE A 967 8.95 38.65 2.14
C PHE A 967 8.19 39.39 0.99
N GLY A 968 8.50 39.10 -0.28
CA GLY A 968 7.88 39.74 -1.45
C GLY A 968 6.96 38.88 -2.32
N SER A 969 6.74 37.60 -2.01
CA SER A 969 5.96 36.68 -2.86
C SER A 969 5.07 35.77 -2.02
N ASN A 970 3.76 35.93 -2.15
CA ASN A 970 2.68 35.18 -1.46
C ASN A 970 2.60 33.67 -1.80
N ASN A 971 3.66 33.05 -2.32
CA ASN A 971 3.70 31.60 -2.52
C ASN A 971 4.27 30.92 -1.25
N SER A 972 3.38 30.66 -0.30
CA SER A 972 3.63 30.04 1.01
C SER A 972 4.01 28.54 0.97
N SER A 973 4.45 28.00 -0.18
CA SER A 973 4.58 26.54 -0.37
C SER A 973 5.98 26.01 -0.74
N GLY A 974 7.04 26.82 -0.78
CA GLY A 974 8.35 26.36 -1.29
C GLY A 974 9.57 26.90 -0.56
N GLY A 975 10.24 26.06 0.25
CA GLY A 975 11.55 26.44 0.81
C GLY A 975 12.25 25.44 1.74
N HIS A 976 11.61 24.41 2.27
CA HIS A 976 12.29 23.47 3.18
C HIS A 976 13.40 22.70 2.44
N MET A 977 14.58 22.58 3.05
CA MET A 977 15.75 21.91 2.46
C MET A 977 16.33 22.55 1.18
N GLN A 978 15.98 23.81 0.88
CA GLN A 978 16.66 24.59 -0.14
C GLN A 978 18.00 25.14 0.39
N GLY A 979 19.02 25.21 -0.47
CA GLY A 979 20.39 25.53 -0.08
C GLY A 979 21.33 24.32 -0.08
N LYS A 980 22.63 24.57 -0.23
CA LYS A 980 23.67 23.52 -0.31
C LYS A 980 23.75 22.73 0.98
N HIS A 981 23.68 23.40 2.12
CA HIS A 981 23.85 22.81 3.45
C HIS A 981 22.58 22.10 3.90
N GLY A 982 21.39 22.62 3.59
CA GLY A 982 20.13 21.90 3.82
C GLY A 982 20.09 20.54 3.12
N ARG A 983 20.52 20.47 1.86
CA ARG A 983 20.64 19.20 1.12
C ARG A 983 21.69 18.27 1.73
N THR A 984 22.80 18.80 2.22
CA THR A 984 23.84 18.02 2.91
C THR A 984 23.30 17.43 4.22
N LEU A 985 22.60 18.21 5.05
CA LEU A 985 21.96 17.72 6.27
C LEU A 985 20.99 16.59 5.97
N LYS A 986 20.11 16.76 4.98
CA LYS A 986 19.16 15.70 4.58
C LYS A 986 19.86 14.44 4.10
N ARG A 987 20.97 14.58 3.37
CA ARG A 987 21.79 13.45 2.92
C ARG A 987 22.38 12.70 4.12
N LEU A 988 23.03 13.41 5.05
CA LEU A 988 23.63 12.79 6.25
C LEU A 988 22.58 12.07 7.12
N VAL A 989 21.41 12.70 7.33
CA VAL A 989 20.30 12.10 8.09
C VAL A 989 19.76 10.85 7.39
N ARG A 990 19.63 10.88 6.06
CA ARG A 990 19.21 9.73 5.27
C ARG A 990 20.23 8.59 5.32
N ASP A 991 21.52 8.92 5.14
CA ASP A 991 22.59 7.93 5.11
C ASP A 991 22.72 7.23 6.49
N PHE A 992 22.48 7.95 7.59
CA PHE A 992 22.34 7.39 8.94
C PHE A 992 21.10 6.47 9.07
N ALA A 993 19.92 6.92 8.61
CA ALA A 993 18.70 6.12 8.66
C ALA A 993 18.79 4.84 7.81
N ASP A 994 19.39 4.93 6.62
CA ASP A 994 19.59 3.78 5.72
C ASP A 994 20.58 2.77 6.30
N SER A 995 21.65 3.24 6.95
CA SER A 995 22.65 2.35 7.55
C SER A 995 22.15 1.65 8.81
N HIS A 996 21.14 2.20 9.49
CA HIS A 996 20.58 1.68 10.76
C HIS A 996 19.14 1.12 10.61
N ARG A 997 18.69 0.89 9.37
CA ARG A 997 17.32 0.43 9.07
C ARG A 997 17.05 -1.03 9.48
N ASN A 998 18.08 -1.86 9.48
CA ASN A 998 17.96 -3.32 9.46
C ASN A 998 18.48 -4.04 10.72
N ASP A 999 18.73 -3.36 11.84
CA ASP A 999 19.19 -4.03 13.05
C ASP A 999 18.03 -4.81 13.71
N PRO A 1000 17.98 -6.15 13.62
CA PRO A 1000 16.92 -6.93 14.22
C PRO A 1000 17.51 -7.56 15.47
N ASN A 1001 17.57 -6.82 16.57
CA ASN A 1001 17.70 -7.46 17.87
C ASN A 1001 16.30 -7.52 18.49
N PRO A 1002 15.52 -8.60 18.25
CA PRO A 1002 14.16 -8.76 18.80
C PRO A 1002 14.14 -8.95 20.33
N ASN A 1003 15.25 -8.69 21.03
CA ASN A 1003 15.39 -8.84 22.48
C ASN A 1003 15.50 -7.50 23.23
N ILE A 1004 15.34 -6.33 22.58
CA ILE A 1004 15.49 -5.00 23.23
C ILE A 1004 14.38 -4.00 22.78
N ILE A 1005 13.12 -4.44 22.72
CA ILE A 1005 11.92 -3.58 22.78
C ILE A 1005 11.04 -4.08 23.91
#